data_AF-A0A3Q7Y3P2-F1
#
_entry.id   AF-A0A3Q7Y3P2-F1
#
_cell.length_a   1.000
_cell.length_b   1.000
_cell.length_c   1.000
_cell.angle_alpha   90.00
_cell.angle_beta   90.00
_cell.angle_gamma   90.00
#
_symmetry.space_group_name_H-M   'P 1'
#
loop_
_entity.id
_entity.type
_entity.pdbx_description
1 polymer ?
#
loop_
_entity_poly.entity_id
_entity_poly.type
_entity_poly.pdbx_seq_one_letter_code
_entity_poly.pdbx_strand_id
1 'polypeptide(L)'
;MALAGKLEQSLKVSGEVSFNGHKLDEFVPQKTAAYISQYDLHIPEMTVRETIDFSARCQGVGSRADIMAEITRKEKEQGIFPDPDIDTYMKAISVEGQSENLQTEYVLKILGLDICADTLIGDALDRGISGGQKKRLTTGEMIVGPIKALFMDEISTGLDSSTTFQIVTCLQQLAHLTDATAVLSLLQPAPETFELFDDLILMAEGKIVYHGPRSQALQFFKDCGFWCPERKGVADFLQEVTSKKDQRQYWYRTDIPYSYVSVDEFSQIFKTSYWGRMLDDELSQPYDKSQSHKSSLSYSKYSLGKWGLFKACMKREVLLMKRNSFIYIFKTVQLTLTAIITMTVFLRTQLDIDLLGSNYLLGSLYYTLVRLMTNGVAELIMTITRLPVVYKQKAFYLYPAWAYCLPASILKIPFSVLDALVWTSITYYVIGYSPEITRFLRMFLLLITLHMSSTSMCRSLAAVFKTDVAATTVGSLVLVLMFLFGGFIIPRPSLPKWLRWGFWLSPMSYGEIGITLNEFLAPRWQKIQEGNITIGREVLKSHGLDFDSNFYWISIGALLGFAVVFDILFILALTYLKEPKQSRALVSKKRLPQLKGGERSNEVELKNKSVAVDISHTSKETQSTGKMVLPFEPLSIAFKDVQYFVDTPPEMKKHGSNEKNLQLLCDITGAFRPGILTALMGVSGAGKTTLMDVLSGRKTGGIIEGDIRIGGYPKVQKTFERVSGYCEQNDIHSPYITVEESVRYSAWLRLPKEIDSAKKGQKFVEEVLETIELDDIKDSLVGIPGQSGLSTEQRKRLTIAVELVSNPSIIFMDEPTSGLDARAAAVVMRAVKNVVGTGRTTVCTIHQPSIDIFETFDELILMKSGGKIIYNGMLGHHSSRLIEYFQSIPGVPKIKDNYNPATWMLEATSAAVEDELKIDFSIIFKESHLHQDTLELVRQLSEPAPGSKDLHFSTRFPQNNVGQFMACLWKQHLSYWRSPEYNLIRFVFMIVAAILFGAVFWQKGNEINTQQDLFNVFGSMYIAVIFLGINYCSTILPYVATERSVLYREKFAGMYSSMAYSFAQVAIEIPYILVQAILYVAITYPMIGFHWSVQKVFWYFYTTFCTFLYFVYLGMLIMSLSLNLDLASVLSTAVYTIFNLFSGFLMPGPKIPKWWVWCYWICPTAWSLNGLLTSQYGDMDKEILIFGDKKPVGSFLKDYYGFRHDRLSVVAVVLIAYPIIYASLFAYCIGKINYQKR
;
A
#
# COMPACT_ATOMS: atom_id res chain seq x y z
N MET A 1 -6.76 21.33 9.42
CA MET A 1 -5.51 21.74 8.71
C MET A 1 -5.21 23.23 8.80
N ALA A 2 -6.16 24.13 8.48
CA ALA A 2 -5.95 25.59 8.53
C ALA A 2 -5.44 26.08 9.89
N LEU A 3 -6.13 25.69 10.97
CA LEU A 3 -5.82 26.05 12.35
C LEU A 3 -4.45 25.55 12.83
N ALA A 4 -3.94 24.46 12.25
CA ALA A 4 -2.64 23.88 12.61
C ALA A 4 -1.47 24.46 11.78
N GLY A 5 -1.72 25.47 10.93
CA GLY A 5 -0.71 26.04 10.02
C GLY A 5 -0.23 25.04 8.95
N LYS A 6 -1.05 24.04 8.60
CA LYS A 6 -0.71 22.98 7.63
C LYS A 6 -1.39 23.15 6.26
N LEU A 7 -2.05 24.27 6.02
CA LEU A 7 -2.81 24.46 4.78
C LEU A 7 -1.89 24.67 3.57
N GLU A 8 -2.28 24.13 2.42
CA GLU A 8 -1.51 24.35 1.19
C GLU A 8 -1.59 25.81 0.73
N GLN A 9 -0.44 26.39 0.40
CA GLN A 9 -0.33 27.73 -0.22
C GLN A 9 -1.06 27.84 -1.58
N SER A 10 -1.46 26.71 -2.18
CA SER A 10 -2.19 26.65 -3.45
C SER A 10 -3.67 27.02 -3.30
N LEU A 11 -4.22 26.92 -2.08
CA LEU A 11 -5.62 27.19 -1.76
C LEU A 11 -5.79 28.67 -1.41
N LYS A 12 -6.82 29.31 -1.95
CA LYS A 12 -7.19 30.69 -1.58
C LYS A 12 -7.85 30.67 -0.20
N VAL A 13 -7.27 31.38 0.75
CA VAL A 13 -7.84 31.57 2.09
C VAL A 13 -7.94 33.06 2.38
N SER A 14 -9.06 33.46 2.97
CA SER A 14 -9.33 34.80 3.47
C SER A 14 -9.73 34.72 4.95
N GLY A 15 -9.41 35.75 5.73
CA GLY A 15 -9.63 35.79 7.18
C GLY A 15 -8.33 35.71 7.98
N GLU A 16 -8.42 35.92 9.29
CA GLU A 16 -7.27 35.86 10.22
C GLU A 16 -7.43 34.71 11.23
N VAL A 17 -6.31 34.10 11.63
CA VAL A 17 -6.26 33.07 12.67
C VAL A 17 -5.16 33.47 13.67
N SER A 18 -5.52 33.52 14.95
CA SER A 18 -4.60 33.86 16.04
C SER A 18 -4.72 32.89 17.21
N PHE A 19 -3.60 32.63 17.89
CA PHE A 19 -3.53 31.86 19.14
C PHE A 19 -3.13 32.82 20.26
N ASN A 20 -3.97 33.00 21.28
CA ASN A 20 -3.73 33.95 22.37
C ASN A 20 -3.34 35.36 21.86
N GLY A 21 -3.99 35.83 20.79
CA GLY A 21 -3.69 37.11 20.14
C GLY A 21 -2.42 37.15 19.27
N HIS A 22 -1.65 36.06 19.18
CA HIS A 22 -0.49 35.92 18.27
C HIS A 22 -0.90 35.34 16.93
N LYS A 23 -0.49 35.97 15.83
CA LYS A 23 -0.73 35.43 14.48
C LYS A 23 0.15 34.20 14.21
N LEU A 24 -0.25 33.35 13.27
CA LEU A 24 0.43 32.07 12.96
C LEU A 24 1.90 32.21 12.51
N ASP A 25 2.31 33.41 12.11
CA ASP A 25 3.68 33.77 11.72
C ASP A 25 4.58 34.16 12.90
N GLU A 26 4.02 34.43 14.09
CA GLU A 26 4.77 34.83 15.29
C GLU A 26 5.41 33.64 16.04
N PHE A 27 4.96 32.40 15.80
CA PHE A 27 5.40 31.18 16.51
C PHE A 27 5.40 29.95 15.57
N VAL A 28 5.69 28.75 16.10
CA VAL A 28 5.64 27.49 15.32
C VAL A 28 4.32 26.76 15.56
N PRO A 29 3.29 26.94 14.71
CA PRO A 29 1.97 26.36 14.95
C PRO A 29 1.96 24.83 14.89
N GLN A 30 2.79 24.22 14.04
CA GLN A 30 2.86 22.75 13.94
C GLN A 30 3.51 22.08 15.15
N LYS A 31 4.14 22.86 16.03
CA LYS A 31 4.72 22.37 17.30
C LYS A 31 3.84 22.70 18.51
N THR A 32 3.10 23.80 18.41
CA THR A 32 2.12 24.23 19.43
C THR A 32 0.81 23.45 19.31
N ALA A 33 0.44 23.05 18.10
CA ALA A 33 -0.76 22.30 17.80
C ALA A 33 -0.48 20.99 17.05
N ALA A 34 -1.12 19.90 17.49
CA ALA A 34 -1.12 18.63 16.78
C ALA A 34 -2.37 18.52 15.91
N TYR A 35 -2.19 18.26 14.62
CA TYR A 35 -3.28 17.81 13.75
C TYR A 35 -3.20 16.29 13.59
N ILE A 36 -4.10 15.55 14.23
CA ILE A 36 -4.19 14.09 14.10
C ILE A 36 -5.04 13.78 12.86
N SER A 37 -4.43 13.18 11.84
CA SER A 37 -5.08 12.90 10.56
C SER A 37 -5.91 11.61 10.60
N GLN A 38 -6.81 11.47 9.62
CA GLN A 38 -7.56 10.23 9.41
C GLN A 38 -6.66 9.02 9.06
N TYR A 39 -5.49 9.25 8.44
CA TYR A 39 -4.61 8.20 7.93
C TYR A 39 -3.64 7.64 8.97
N ASP A 40 -3.66 6.31 9.13
CA ASP A 40 -2.79 5.57 10.04
C ASP A 40 -1.51 5.09 9.35
N LEU A 41 -0.57 6.02 9.14
CA LEU A 41 0.74 5.72 8.55
C LEU A 41 1.78 5.44 9.66
N HIS A 42 2.25 4.20 9.72
CA HIS A 42 3.23 3.72 10.70
C HIS A 42 4.25 2.79 10.04
N ILE A 43 5.41 2.59 10.70
CA ILE A 43 6.41 1.62 10.26
C ILE A 43 5.97 0.21 10.72
N PRO A 44 5.67 -0.72 9.81
CA PRO A 44 5.03 -2.00 10.17
C PRO A 44 5.93 -2.87 11.07
N GLU A 45 7.24 -2.71 10.98
CA GLU A 45 8.22 -3.49 11.75
C GLU A 45 8.47 -2.93 13.16
N MET A 46 7.87 -1.81 13.57
CA MET A 46 7.96 -1.30 14.95
C MET A 46 6.82 -1.85 15.82
N THR A 47 7.05 -1.92 17.14
CA THR A 47 5.94 -2.16 18.08
C THR A 47 5.21 -0.87 18.41
N VAL A 48 4.02 -1.02 19.00
CA VAL A 48 3.21 0.09 19.53
C VAL A 48 4.03 0.94 20.51
N ARG A 49 4.67 0.29 21.49
CA ARG A 49 5.54 0.92 22.50
C ARG A 49 6.70 1.67 21.87
N GLU A 50 7.44 1.03 20.97
CA GLU A 50 8.61 1.63 20.34
C GLU A 50 8.27 2.89 19.53
N THR A 51 7.07 2.91 18.93
CA THR A 51 6.58 4.05 18.15
C THR A 51 6.25 5.24 19.04
N ILE A 52 5.55 5.00 20.16
CA ILE A 52 5.23 6.03 21.15
C ILE A 52 6.52 6.55 21.82
N ASP A 53 7.43 5.65 22.21
CA ASP A 53 8.73 6.02 22.78
C ASP A 53 9.56 6.89 21.84
N PHE A 54 9.58 6.55 20.55
CA PHE A 54 10.30 7.33 19.56
C PHE A 54 9.71 8.73 19.41
N SER A 55 8.38 8.84 19.40
CA SER A 55 7.69 10.12 19.35
C SER A 55 7.94 10.94 20.62
N ALA A 56 7.80 10.33 21.81
CA ALA A 56 8.07 10.95 23.11
C ALA A 56 9.49 11.55 23.15
N ARG A 57 10.49 10.78 22.70
CA ARG A 57 11.88 11.25 22.58
C ARG A 57 11.99 12.48 21.69
N CYS A 58 11.43 12.44 20.48
CA CYS A 58 11.52 13.56 19.54
C CYS A 58 10.76 14.80 20.01
N GLN A 59 9.65 14.61 20.72
CA GLN A 59 8.81 15.69 21.20
C GLN A 59 9.32 16.34 22.49
N GLY A 60 10.09 15.60 23.30
CA GLY A 60 10.68 16.08 24.55
C GLY A 60 9.64 16.38 25.64
N VAL A 61 10.11 16.76 26.83
CA VAL A 61 9.26 17.00 28.00
C VAL A 61 8.61 18.40 27.99
N GLY A 62 9.01 19.27 27.07
CA GLY A 62 8.54 20.66 26.98
C GLY A 62 8.94 21.50 28.18
N SER A 63 8.09 22.44 28.59
CA SER A 63 8.31 23.27 29.79
C SER A 63 7.85 22.61 31.09
N ARG A 64 7.54 21.30 31.10
CA ARG A 64 7.02 20.62 32.30
C ARG A 64 8.07 20.57 33.42
N ALA A 65 9.36 20.48 33.07
CA ALA A 65 10.45 20.59 34.04
C ALA A 65 10.47 21.97 34.72
N ASP A 66 10.35 23.04 33.94
CA ASP A 66 10.33 24.42 34.45
C ASP A 66 9.07 24.70 35.28
N ILE A 67 7.92 24.20 34.82
CA ILE A 67 6.65 24.29 35.55
C ILE A 67 6.75 23.54 36.88
N MET A 68 7.34 22.34 36.91
CA MET A 68 7.49 21.58 38.15
C MET A 68 8.45 22.27 39.13
N ALA A 69 9.55 22.85 38.64
CA ALA A 69 10.46 23.63 39.46
C ALA A 69 9.76 24.87 40.08
N GLU A 70 8.91 25.55 39.31
CA GLU A 70 8.14 26.71 39.76
C GLU A 70 6.99 26.33 40.70
N ILE A 71 6.30 25.22 40.45
CA ILE A 71 5.28 24.64 41.35
C ILE A 71 5.93 24.28 42.68
N THR A 72 7.05 23.54 42.66
CA THR A 72 7.79 23.19 43.89
C THR A 72 8.25 24.45 44.65
N ARG A 73 8.63 25.53 43.95
CA ARG A 73 8.94 26.82 44.57
C ARG A 73 7.72 27.43 45.26
N LYS A 74 6.58 27.49 44.57
CA LYS A 74 5.32 28.06 45.10
C LYS A 74 4.73 27.23 46.24
N GLU A 75 4.75 25.90 46.13
CA GLU A 75 4.32 24.98 47.18
C GLU A 75 5.14 25.20 48.46
N LYS A 76 6.46 25.40 48.31
CA LYS A 76 7.36 25.71 49.43
C LYS A 76 7.11 27.09 50.02
N GLU A 77 6.79 28.09 49.20
CA GLU A 77 6.43 29.44 49.64
C GLU A 77 5.06 29.50 50.32
N GLN A 78 4.12 28.66 49.92
CA GLN A 78 2.74 28.60 50.44
C GLN A 78 2.52 27.51 51.51
N GLY A 79 3.53 26.68 51.80
CA GLY A 79 3.44 25.60 52.78
C GLY A 79 2.47 24.47 52.38
N ILE A 80 2.29 24.25 51.08
CA ILE A 80 1.40 23.22 50.53
C ILE A 80 2.19 21.92 50.39
N PHE A 81 1.67 20.84 50.97
CA PHE A 81 2.22 19.49 50.80
C PHE A 81 1.40 18.75 49.74
N PRO A 82 1.96 18.48 48.55
CA PRO A 82 1.25 17.75 47.52
C PRO A 82 1.11 16.26 47.89
N ASP A 83 0.14 15.60 47.25
CA ASP A 83 -0.07 14.16 47.40
C ASP A 83 1.21 13.39 47.01
N PRO A 84 1.72 12.45 47.83
CA PRO A 84 3.02 11.82 47.61
C PRO A 84 3.13 11.06 46.28
N ASP A 85 2.04 10.42 45.84
CA ASP A 85 2.05 9.57 44.63
C ASP A 85 1.97 10.45 43.38
N ILE A 86 1.14 11.50 43.41
CA ILE A 86 1.03 12.48 42.33
C ILE A 86 2.32 13.29 42.21
N ASP A 87 2.88 13.74 43.34
CA ASP A 87 4.13 14.50 43.38
C ASP A 87 5.32 13.65 42.89
N THR A 88 5.39 12.37 43.28
CA THR A 88 6.42 11.44 42.79
C THR A 88 6.28 11.22 41.29
N TYR A 89 5.05 11.02 40.78
CA TYR A 89 4.81 10.88 39.35
C TYR A 89 5.18 12.16 38.59
N MET A 90 4.71 13.33 39.07
CA MET A 90 4.98 14.65 38.47
C MET A 90 6.48 14.99 38.48
N LYS A 91 7.20 14.65 39.55
CA LYS A 91 8.66 14.78 39.61
C LYS A 91 9.35 13.80 38.65
N ALA A 92 8.92 12.55 38.59
CA ALA A 92 9.49 11.54 37.70
C ALA A 92 9.32 11.87 36.20
N ILE A 93 8.18 12.44 35.80
CA ILE A 93 7.97 12.90 34.41
C ILE A 93 8.70 14.21 34.09
N SER A 94 9.19 14.95 35.10
CA SER A 94 9.88 16.23 34.94
C SER A 94 11.40 16.15 34.80
N VAL A 95 12.02 15.00 35.15
CA VAL A 95 13.49 14.81 35.13
C VAL A 95 13.99 14.42 33.72
N GLU A 96 14.97 15.15 33.19
CA GLU A 96 15.63 14.81 31.92
C GLU A 96 16.42 13.49 32.03
N GLY A 97 16.06 12.49 31.22
CA GLY A 97 16.86 11.27 30.99
C GLY A 97 16.41 9.98 31.69
N GLN A 98 15.55 10.04 32.73
CA GLN A 98 14.92 8.84 33.35
C GLN A 98 13.43 8.66 32.97
N SER A 99 12.85 9.63 32.27
CA SER A 99 11.41 9.81 32.02
C SER A 99 10.84 9.05 30.80
N GLU A 100 11.65 8.27 30.08
CA GLU A 100 11.27 7.75 28.75
C GLU A 100 10.21 6.65 28.77
N ASN A 101 10.13 5.83 29.83
CA ASN A 101 9.15 4.73 29.91
C ASN A 101 7.83 5.15 30.58
N LEU A 102 7.84 6.03 31.59
CA LEU A 102 6.64 6.30 32.40
C LEU A 102 5.54 7.05 31.61
N GLN A 103 5.91 8.03 30.79
CA GLN A 103 4.93 8.76 29.99
C GLN A 103 4.36 7.86 28.88
N THR A 104 5.21 7.06 28.23
CA THR A 104 4.76 6.07 27.25
C THR A 104 3.84 5.04 27.90
N GLU A 105 4.19 4.50 29.06
CA GLU A 105 3.35 3.56 29.83
C GLU A 105 2.01 4.19 30.21
N TYR A 106 2.00 5.45 30.62
CA TYR A 106 0.78 6.17 30.94
C TYR A 106 -0.11 6.36 29.70
N VAL A 107 0.46 6.79 28.56
CA VAL A 107 -0.28 6.93 27.29
C VAL A 107 -0.77 5.57 26.77
N LEU A 108 0.04 4.51 26.89
CA LEU A 108 -0.34 3.14 26.54
C LEU A 108 -1.54 2.68 27.37
N LYS A 109 -1.53 2.92 28.69
CA LYS A 109 -2.65 2.58 29.57
C LYS A 109 -3.90 3.40 29.27
N ILE A 110 -3.76 4.72 29.11
CA ILE A 110 -4.88 5.62 28.76
C ILE A 110 -5.58 5.17 27.48
N LEU A 111 -4.79 4.80 26.46
CA LEU A 111 -5.34 4.40 25.17
C LEU A 111 -5.70 2.90 25.13
N GLY A 112 -5.58 2.16 26.22
CA GLY A 112 -5.84 0.71 26.27
C GLY A 112 -4.99 -0.09 25.27
N LEU A 113 -3.73 0.35 25.09
CA LEU A 113 -2.72 -0.22 24.19
C LEU A 113 -1.67 -1.04 24.93
N ASP A 114 -1.76 -1.13 26.26
CA ASP A 114 -0.86 -1.89 27.13
C ASP A 114 -0.82 -3.39 26.79
N ILE A 115 -1.98 -3.99 26.50
CA ILE A 115 -2.09 -5.41 26.11
C ILE A 115 -1.32 -5.70 24.80
N CYS A 116 -1.31 -4.75 23.87
CA CYS A 116 -0.64 -4.89 22.57
C CYS A 116 0.68 -4.10 22.46
N ALA A 117 1.22 -3.60 23.57
CA ALA A 117 2.37 -2.69 23.59
C ALA A 117 3.58 -3.25 22.82
N ASP A 118 3.82 -4.55 22.94
CA ASP A 118 4.96 -5.26 22.33
C ASP A 118 4.59 -6.02 21.04
N THR A 119 3.38 -5.82 20.53
CA THR A 119 2.92 -6.39 19.26
C THR A 119 3.39 -5.53 18.09
N LEU A 120 3.80 -6.16 16.97
CA LEU A 120 4.16 -5.47 15.74
C LEU A 120 2.92 -4.81 15.11
N ILE A 121 3.12 -3.65 14.50
CA ILE A 121 2.04 -2.91 13.84
C ILE A 121 1.51 -3.66 12.61
N GLY A 122 2.41 -4.31 11.85
CA GLY A 122 2.08 -5.13 10.67
C GLY A 122 1.53 -4.34 9.48
N ASP A 123 1.46 -4.99 8.32
CA ASP A 123 0.98 -4.44 7.05
C ASP A 123 -0.19 -5.25 6.47
N ALA A 124 -0.43 -5.20 5.15
CA ALA A 124 -1.51 -5.94 4.50
C ALA A 124 -1.23 -7.45 4.34
N LEU A 125 0.03 -7.87 4.42
CA LEU A 125 0.49 -9.25 4.25
C LEU A 125 0.93 -9.88 5.58
N ASP A 126 1.54 -9.08 6.46
CA ASP A 126 2.00 -9.48 7.78
C ASP A 126 1.01 -9.07 8.87
N ARG A 127 0.55 -10.05 9.66
CA ARG A 127 -0.41 -9.83 10.75
C ARG A 127 0.19 -8.92 11.83
N GLY A 128 -0.52 -7.85 12.16
CA GLY A 128 -0.17 -6.96 13.27
C GLY A 128 -1.39 -6.53 14.09
N ILE A 129 -1.33 -5.32 14.66
CA ILE A 129 -2.42 -4.75 15.45
C ILE A 129 -3.65 -4.43 14.59
N SER A 130 -4.84 -4.46 15.20
CA SER A 130 -6.11 -4.18 14.50
C SER A 130 -6.21 -2.74 14.02
N GLY A 131 -7.11 -2.44 13.07
CA GLY A 131 -7.33 -1.08 12.57
C GLY A 131 -7.62 -0.07 13.69
N GLY A 132 -8.52 -0.41 14.61
CA GLY A 132 -8.81 0.43 15.79
C GLY A 132 -7.60 0.60 16.72
N GLN A 133 -6.73 -0.40 16.85
CA GLN A 133 -5.47 -0.24 17.59
C GLN A 133 -4.48 0.68 16.85
N LYS A 134 -4.40 0.63 15.51
CA LYS A 134 -3.59 1.57 14.70
C LYS A 134 -4.05 3.01 14.87
N LYS A 135 -5.36 3.24 14.92
CA LYS A 135 -5.95 4.56 15.15
C LYS A 135 -5.57 5.14 16.51
N ARG A 136 -5.70 4.33 17.56
CA ARG A 136 -5.26 4.69 18.92
C ARG A 136 -3.77 4.97 18.97
N LEU A 137 -2.95 4.17 18.28
CA LEU A 137 -1.52 4.41 18.18
C LEU A 137 -1.21 5.75 17.48
N THR A 138 -1.94 6.13 16.42
CA THR A 138 -1.79 7.44 15.78
C THR A 138 -2.08 8.58 16.76
N THR A 139 -3.14 8.47 17.55
CA THR A 139 -3.45 9.44 18.61
C THR A 139 -2.34 9.46 19.66
N GLY A 140 -1.90 8.29 20.15
CA GLY A 140 -0.82 8.14 21.13
C GLY A 140 0.51 8.75 20.69
N GLU A 141 0.90 8.52 19.42
CA GLU A 141 2.09 9.10 18.82
C GLU A 141 2.05 10.64 18.88
N MET A 142 0.87 11.26 18.76
CA MET A 142 0.72 12.71 18.72
C MET A 142 0.53 13.35 20.10
N ILE A 143 -0.20 12.72 21.03
CA ILE A 143 -0.50 13.28 22.36
C ILE A 143 0.63 13.09 23.38
N VAL A 144 1.61 12.21 23.11
CA VAL A 144 2.71 11.95 24.04
C VAL A 144 3.64 13.17 24.22
N GLY A 145 3.53 14.20 23.39
CA GLY A 145 4.29 15.45 23.59
C GLY A 145 3.65 16.45 24.56
N PRO A 146 4.30 17.60 24.78
CA PRO A 146 3.80 18.70 25.62
C PRO A 146 2.81 19.61 24.86
N ILE A 147 2.02 19.06 23.92
CA ILE A 147 1.17 19.83 23.01
C ILE A 147 -0.12 20.26 23.72
N LYS A 148 -0.48 21.54 23.58
CA LYS A 148 -1.67 22.13 24.23
C LYS A 148 -2.86 22.37 23.30
N ALA A 149 -2.68 22.35 21.99
CA ALA A 149 -3.78 22.46 21.02
C ALA A 149 -3.89 21.16 20.20
N LEU A 150 -4.99 20.44 20.35
CA LEU A 150 -5.21 19.15 19.69
C LEU A 150 -6.35 19.32 18.68
N PHE A 151 -6.04 19.18 17.40
CA PHE A 151 -7.00 19.17 16.30
C PHE A 151 -7.13 17.75 15.77
N MET A 152 -8.21 17.08 16.14
CA MET A 152 -8.38 15.65 15.93
C MET A 152 -9.44 15.39 14.86
N ASP A 153 -9.04 14.78 13.75
CA ASP A 153 -9.92 14.55 12.61
C ASP A 153 -10.37 13.09 12.56
N GLU A 154 -11.68 12.86 12.77
CA GLU A 154 -12.31 11.54 12.71
C GLU A 154 -11.57 10.47 13.53
N ILE A 155 -11.39 10.74 14.83
CA ILE A 155 -10.67 9.79 15.70
C ILE A 155 -11.49 8.55 16.07
N SER A 156 -12.82 8.62 15.97
CA SER A 156 -13.73 7.51 16.25
C SER A 156 -13.81 6.48 15.11
N THR A 157 -13.32 6.81 13.92
CA THR A 157 -13.43 5.93 12.74
C THR A 157 -12.66 4.63 12.96
N GLY A 158 -13.37 3.51 12.98
CA GLY A 158 -12.80 2.18 13.21
C GLY A 158 -12.62 1.79 14.69
N LEU A 159 -13.17 2.59 15.61
CA LEU A 159 -13.26 2.27 17.04
C LEU A 159 -14.70 1.89 17.42
N ASP A 160 -14.82 1.04 18.42
CA ASP A 160 -16.09 0.72 19.06
C ASP A 160 -16.55 1.88 19.96
N SER A 161 -17.85 1.97 20.27
CA SER A 161 -18.41 3.10 21.02
C SER A 161 -17.87 3.16 22.44
N SER A 162 -17.65 2.01 23.10
CA SER A 162 -17.05 1.95 24.44
C SER A 162 -15.62 2.49 24.46
N THR A 163 -14.76 2.06 23.53
CA THR A 163 -13.39 2.56 23.43
C THR A 163 -13.35 4.04 23.04
N THR A 164 -14.26 4.48 22.16
CA THR A 164 -14.38 5.91 21.80
C THR A 164 -14.73 6.75 23.02
N PHE A 165 -15.73 6.33 23.80
CA PHE A 165 -16.12 7.00 25.05
C PHE A 165 -14.94 7.08 26.04
N GLN A 166 -14.21 6.00 26.24
CA GLN A 166 -13.04 5.97 27.12
C GLN A 166 -11.95 6.96 26.65
N ILE A 167 -11.61 6.95 25.36
CA ILE A 167 -10.61 7.87 24.80
C ILE A 167 -11.05 9.33 24.96
N VAL A 168 -12.31 9.64 24.62
CA VAL A 168 -12.83 11.01 24.72
C VAL A 168 -12.88 11.45 26.18
N THR A 169 -13.24 10.56 27.11
CA THR A 169 -13.19 10.84 28.55
C THR A 169 -11.77 11.18 29.00
N CYS A 170 -10.79 10.39 28.59
CA CYS A 170 -9.39 10.66 28.90
C CYS A 170 -8.89 11.96 28.23
N LEU A 171 -9.31 12.26 27.01
CA LEU A 171 -8.96 13.50 26.32
C LEU A 171 -9.60 14.72 26.98
N GLN A 172 -10.84 14.60 27.47
CA GLN A 172 -11.52 15.64 28.24
C GLN A 172 -10.76 15.89 29.56
N GLN A 173 -10.47 14.83 30.31
CA GLN A 173 -9.66 14.93 31.53
C GLN A 173 -8.28 15.54 31.26
N LEU A 174 -7.62 15.13 30.17
CA LEU A 174 -6.34 15.69 29.77
C LEU A 174 -6.48 17.18 29.41
N ALA A 175 -7.53 17.57 28.67
CA ALA A 175 -7.80 18.95 28.31
C ALA A 175 -8.01 19.82 29.56
N HIS A 176 -8.83 19.36 30.51
CA HIS A 176 -9.11 20.07 31.76
C HIS A 176 -7.91 20.10 32.72
N LEU A 177 -7.12 19.03 32.82
CA LEU A 177 -5.95 18.97 33.72
C LEU A 177 -4.75 19.77 33.19
N THR A 178 -4.61 19.90 31.87
CA THR A 178 -3.44 20.55 31.24
C THR A 178 -3.72 21.95 30.69
N ASP A 179 -4.94 22.46 30.88
CA ASP A 179 -5.48 23.65 30.23
C ASP A 179 -5.19 23.63 28.73
N ALA A 180 -5.54 22.52 28.07
CA ALA A 180 -5.35 22.30 26.65
C ALA A 180 -6.67 22.46 25.88
N THR A 181 -6.61 22.99 24.66
CA THR A 181 -7.75 23.09 23.75
C THR A 181 -7.78 21.87 22.86
N ALA A 182 -8.84 21.07 22.95
CA ALA A 182 -9.05 19.91 22.08
C ALA A 182 -10.29 20.11 21.21
N VAL A 183 -10.09 20.20 19.89
CA VAL A 183 -11.17 20.22 18.90
C VAL A 183 -11.21 18.87 18.22
N LEU A 184 -12.28 18.13 18.47
CA LEU A 184 -12.50 16.81 17.91
C LEU A 184 -13.60 16.89 16.87
N SER A 185 -13.28 16.47 15.64
CA SER A 185 -14.27 16.08 14.67
C SER A 185 -14.66 14.63 14.96
N LEU A 186 -15.84 14.44 15.57
CA LEU A 186 -16.43 13.13 15.76
C LEU A 186 -17.59 12.96 14.80
N LEU A 187 -17.68 11.76 14.27
CA LEU A 187 -18.74 11.42 13.34
C LEU A 187 -19.79 10.58 14.06
N GLN A 188 -20.88 11.24 14.44
CA GLN A 188 -22.03 10.68 15.17
C GLN A 188 -21.61 9.96 16.48
N PRO A 189 -21.09 10.71 17.47
CA PRO A 189 -20.78 10.15 18.77
C PRO A 189 -22.02 9.54 19.44
N ALA A 190 -21.82 8.42 20.15
CA ALA A 190 -22.84 7.88 21.04
C ALA A 190 -23.30 8.96 22.05
N PRO A 191 -24.55 8.96 22.53
CA PRO A 191 -25.09 10.00 23.40
C PRO A 191 -24.17 10.33 24.59
N GLU A 192 -23.59 9.30 25.21
CA GLU A 192 -22.68 9.42 26.35
C GLU A 192 -21.39 10.12 25.95
N THR A 193 -20.86 9.82 24.75
CA THR A 193 -19.66 10.49 24.22
C THR A 193 -19.95 11.93 23.82
N PHE A 194 -21.14 12.20 23.28
CA PHE A 194 -21.58 13.54 22.94
C PHE A 194 -21.71 14.43 24.19
N GLU A 195 -22.16 13.86 25.31
CA GLU A 195 -22.30 14.57 26.59
C GLU A 195 -20.97 15.02 27.21
N LEU A 196 -19.84 14.42 26.83
CA LEU A 196 -18.50 14.82 27.30
C LEU A 196 -18.00 16.14 26.70
N PHE A 197 -18.68 16.69 25.69
CA PHE A 197 -18.26 17.95 25.06
C PHE A 197 -18.87 19.17 25.74
N ASP A 198 -18.02 20.16 26.00
CA ASP A 198 -18.40 21.46 26.54
C ASP A 198 -19.16 22.29 25.47
N ASP A 199 -18.55 22.43 24.29
CA ASP A 199 -19.06 23.22 23.16
C ASP A 199 -19.26 22.39 21.89
N LEU A 200 -20.16 22.86 21.02
CA LEU A 200 -20.47 22.27 19.72
C LEU A 200 -20.21 23.28 18.59
N ILE A 201 -19.47 22.85 17.56
CA ILE A 201 -19.35 23.56 16.27
C ILE A 201 -20.03 22.72 15.20
N LEU A 202 -21.17 23.19 14.68
CA LEU A 202 -21.90 22.55 13.59
C LEU A 202 -21.65 23.30 12.29
N MET A 203 -21.08 22.62 11.29
CA MET A 203 -20.78 23.17 9.97
C MET A 203 -21.49 22.42 8.86
N ALA A 204 -21.99 23.14 7.85
CA ALA A 204 -22.54 22.59 6.62
C ALA A 204 -22.15 23.48 5.43
N GLU A 205 -21.85 22.89 4.26
CA GLU A 205 -21.48 23.62 3.03
C GLU A 205 -20.37 24.68 3.20
N GLY A 206 -19.47 24.48 4.17
CA GLY A 206 -18.38 25.41 4.49
C GLY A 206 -18.79 26.61 5.36
N LYS A 207 -20.01 26.63 5.90
CA LYS A 207 -20.55 27.68 6.79
C LYS A 207 -20.84 27.12 8.18
N ILE A 208 -20.77 27.99 9.19
CA ILE A 208 -21.17 27.67 10.57
C ILE A 208 -22.68 27.82 10.66
N VAL A 209 -23.34 26.74 11.07
CA VAL A 209 -24.78 26.66 11.33
C VAL A 209 -25.07 26.91 12.81
N TYR A 210 -24.19 26.45 13.70
CA TYR A 210 -24.29 26.69 15.14
C TYR A 210 -22.89 26.63 15.78
N HIS A 211 -22.61 27.52 16.73
CA HIS A 211 -21.43 27.46 17.58
C HIS A 211 -21.78 27.94 18.99
N GLY A 212 -21.52 27.13 20.00
CA GLY A 212 -21.74 27.46 21.41
C GLY A 212 -21.99 26.23 22.28
N PRO A 213 -22.52 26.41 23.50
CA PRO A 213 -22.71 25.33 24.46
C PRO A 213 -23.56 24.20 23.89
N ARG A 214 -23.12 22.97 24.08
CA ARG A 214 -23.82 21.77 23.59
C ARG A 214 -25.27 21.69 24.06
N SER A 215 -25.53 22.05 25.32
CA SER A 215 -26.86 21.97 25.96
C SER A 215 -27.94 22.85 25.30
N GLN A 216 -27.53 23.90 24.59
CA GLN A 216 -28.44 24.87 23.97
C GLN A 216 -28.72 24.58 22.48
N ALA A 217 -27.98 23.65 21.87
CA ALA A 217 -28.12 23.33 20.45
C ALA A 217 -29.53 22.85 20.08
N LEU A 218 -30.14 21.99 20.91
CA LEU A 218 -31.51 21.51 20.68
C LEU A 218 -32.54 22.62 20.73
N GLN A 219 -32.40 23.56 21.67
CA GLN A 219 -33.31 24.69 21.79
C GLN A 219 -33.22 25.61 20.56
N PHE A 220 -32.01 25.87 20.06
CA PHE A 220 -31.79 26.64 18.84
C PHE A 220 -32.55 26.05 17.63
N PHE A 221 -32.46 24.73 17.40
CA PHE A 221 -33.16 24.09 16.29
C PHE A 221 -34.68 24.02 16.50
N LYS A 222 -35.13 23.90 17.75
CA LYS A 222 -36.55 23.99 18.11
C LYS A 222 -37.12 25.36 17.81
N ASP A 223 -36.38 26.42 18.11
CA ASP A 223 -36.77 27.80 17.76
C ASP A 223 -36.84 28.00 16.23
N CYS A 224 -36.00 27.29 15.47
CA CYS A 224 -36.05 27.21 14.01
C CYS A 224 -37.21 26.36 13.44
N GLY A 225 -37.99 25.68 14.28
CA GLY A 225 -39.14 24.85 13.86
C GLY A 225 -38.88 23.35 13.76
N PHE A 226 -37.73 22.86 14.23
CA PHE A 226 -37.34 21.44 14.15
C PHE A 226 -37.26 20.79 15.53
N TRP A 227 -37.88 19.63 15.70
CA TRP A 227 -37.92 18.89 16.97
C TRP A 227 -37.13 17.58 16.88
N CYS A 228 -36.31 17.30 17.90
CA CYS A 228 -35.60 16.03 18.03
C CYS A 228 -36.49 14.97 18.71
N PRO A 229 -36.81 13.84 18.06
CA PRO A 229 -37.59 12.76 18.67
C PRO A 229 -36.91 12.17 19.92
N GLU A 230 -37.69 11.64 20.87
CA GLU A 230 -37.19 11.19 22.18
C GLU A 230 -36.12 10.07 22.10
N ARG A 231 -36.25 9.14 21.15
CA ARG A 231 -35.31 8.02 20.97
C ARG A 231 -34.24 8.27 19.89
N LYS A 232 -34.18 9.48 19.33
CA LYS A 232 -33.17 9.85 18.34
C LYS A 232 -31.95 10.45 19.04
N GLY A 233 -30.76 10.01 18.64
CA GLY A 233 -29.51 10.60 19.13
C GLY A 233 -29.42 12.09 18.75
N VAL A 234 -29.05 12.94 19.71
CA VAL A 234 -28.94 14.39 19.48
C VAL A 234 -27.94 14.72 18.37
N ALA A 235 -26.77 14.07 18.38
CA ALA A 235 -25.75 14.27 17.36
C ALA A 235 -26.26 13.89 15.95
N ASP A 236 -27.06 12.84 15.84
CA ASP A 236 -27.62 12.36 14.57
C ASP A 236 -28.67 13.34 14.03
N PHE A 237 -29.57 13.80 14.91
CA PHE A 237 -30.54 14.85 14.59
C PHE A 237 -29.86 16.11 14.05
N LEU A 238 -28.81 16.60 14.72
CA LEU A 238 -28.10 17.82 14.33
C LEU A 238 -27.41 17.70 12.96
N GLN A 239 -26.97 16.50 12.58
CA GLN A 239 -26.42 16.27 11.25
C GLN A 239 -27.52 16.16 10.18
N GLU A 240 -28.59 15.43 10.47
CA GLU A 240 -29.68 15.19 9.51
C GLU A 240 -30.57 16.40 9.26
N VAL A 241 -30.77 17.28 10.25
CA VAL A 241 -31.58 18.50 10.10
C VAL A 241 -31.01 19.47 9.06
N THR A 242 -29.70 19.40 8.79
CA THR A 242 -29.05 20.20 7.73
C THR A 242 -29.18 19.57 6.33
N SER A 243 -29.60 18.31 6.25
CA SER A 243 -29.68 17.52 5.01
C SER A 243 -31.00 17.72 4.29
N LYS A 244 -30.97 18.02 2.98
CA LYS A 244 -32.18 18.20 2.16
C LYS A 244 -33.08 16.95 2.10
N LYS A 245 -32.50 15.74 2.18
CA LYS A 245 -33.27 14.48 2.11
C LYS A 245 -34.00 14.18 3.44
N ASP A 246 -33.41 14.57 4.56
CA ASP A 246 -33.79 14.10 5.89
C ASP A 246 -34.53 15.18 6.70
N GLN A 247 -34.29 16.47 6.45
CA GLN A 247 -34.81 17.60 7.24
C GLN A 247 -36.34 17.59 7.43
N ARG A 248 -37.12 17.12 6.44
CA ARG A 248 -38.60 17.10 6.49
C ARG A 248 -39.15 16.30 7.67
N GLN A 249 -38.50 15.22 8.07
CA GLN A 249 -39.00 14.32 9.12
C GLN A 249 -38.99 14.95 10.52
N TYR A 250 -38.24 16.04 10.69
CA TYR A 250 -38.08 16.74 11.96
C TYR A 250 -38.95 17.99 12.11
N TRP A 251 -39.74 18.32 11.09
CA TRP A 251 -40.61 19.48 11.12
C TRP A 251 -41.80 19.25 12.06
N TYR A 252 -41.90 20.02 13.15
CA TYR A 252 -42.94 19.83 14.16
C TYR A 252 -44.09 20.84 14.09
N ARG A 253 -43.89 21.97 13.41
CA ARG A 253 -44.91 23.02 13.27
C ARG A 253 -46.01 22.56 12.33
N THR A 254 -47.10 22.05 12.89
CA THR A 254 -48.27 21.55 12.14
C THR A 254 -49.10 22.67 11.50
N ASP A 255 -48.90 23.91 11.95
CA ASP A 255 -49.56 25.14 11.49
C ASP A 255 -48.93 25.73 10.21
N ILE A 256 -47.69 25.36 9.88
CA ILE A 256 -46.94 25.89 8.74
C ILE A 256 -46.50 24.74 7.82
N PRO A 257 -46.74 24.81 6.50
CA PRO A 257 -46.26 23.80 5.58
C PRO A 257 -44.73 23.81 5.52
N TYR A 258 -44.13 22.61 5.58
CA TYR A 258 -42.67 22.47 5.51
C TYR A 258 -42.11 23.04 4.20
N SER A 259 -41.11 23.91 4.33
CA SER A 259 -40.21 24.34 3.26
C SER A 259 -38.77 24.01 3.67
N TYR A 260 -37.95 23.55 2.72
CA TYR A 260 -36.54 23.27 2.99
C TYR A 260 -35.82 24.56 3.42
N VAL A 261 -35.28 24.54 4.64
CA VAL A 261 -34.43 25.61 5.18
C VAL A 261 -33.00 25.34 4.73
N SER A 262 -32.47 26.27 3.95
CA SER A 262 -31.13 26.20 3.40
C SER A 262 -30.06 26.43 4.48
N VAL A 263 -28.84 25.95 4.22
CA VAL A 263 -27.69 26.18 5.10
C VAL A 263 -27.39 27.69 5.26
N ASP A 264 -27.69 28.48 4.23
CA ASP A 264 -27.53 29.93 4.25
C ASP A 264 -28.48 30.61 5.24
N GLU A 265 -29.74 30.19 5.24
CA GLU A 265 -30.75 30.68 6.18
C GLU A 265 -30.38 30.30 7.61
N PHE A 266 -29.99 29.05 7.86
CA PHE A 266 -29.53 28.63 9.19
C PHE A 266 -28.35 29.47 9.69
N SER A 267 -27.36 29.73 8.82
CA SER A 267 -26.19 30.53 9.18
C SER A 267 -26.56 31.98 9.49
N GLN A 268 -27.52 32.56 8.75
CA GLN A 268 -28.04 33.90 9.04
C GLN A 268 -28.82 33.94 10.37
N ILE A 269 -29.70 32.96 10.61
CA ILE A 269 -30.44 32.83 11.87
C ILE A 269 -29.47 32.75 13.05
N PHE A 270 -28.44 31.91 12.95
CA PHE A 270 -27.41 31.80 13.99
C PHE A 270 -26.69 33.12 14.26
N LYS A 271 -26.24 33.86 13.24
CA LYS A 271 -25.59 35.17 13.42
C LYS A 271 -26.47 36.17 14.17
N THR A 272 -27.79 36.11 13.97
CA THR A 272 -28.75 36.99 14.67
C THR A 272 -29.16 36.49 16.06
N SER A 273 -28.88 35.23 16.38
CA SER A 273 -29.19 34.60 17.67
C SER A 273 -28.32 35.14 18.82
N TYR A 274 -28.73 34.88 20.07
CA TYR A 274 -27.97 35.31 21.26
C TYR A 274 -26.51 34.83 21.22
N TRP A 275 -26.29 33.54 20.98
CA TRP A 275 -24.95 32.93 20.95
C TRP A 275 -24.10 33.45 19.79
N GLY A 276 -24.72 33.69 18.62
CA GLY A 276 -24.02 34.27 17.47
C GLY A 276 -23.52 35.69 17.75
N ARG A 277 -24.32 36.53 18.41
CA ARG A 277 -23.92 37.89 18.80
C ARG A 277 -22.88 37.88 19.91
N MET A 278 -23.06 37.04 20.94
CA MET A 278 -22.10 36.91 22.04
C MET A 278 -20.71 36.50 21.53
N LEU A 279 -20.66 35.54 20.60
CA LEU A 279 -19.42 35.12 19.96
C LEU A 279 -18.78 36.25 19.13
N ASP A 280 -19.59 37.02 18.39
CA ASP A 280 -19.11 38.17 17.63
C ASP A 280 -18.55 39.27 18.55
N ASP A 281 -19.23 39.53 19.67
CA ASP A 281 -18.80 40.47 20.71
C ASP A 281 -17.48 40.01 21.37
N GLU A 282 -17.34 38.72 21.72
CA GLU A 282 -16.10 38.15 22.26
C GLU A 282 -14.93 38.23 21.26
N LEU A 283 -15.17 37.88 20.00
CA LEU A 283 -14.15 37.95 18.94
C LEU A 283 -13.76 39.39 18.59
N SER A 284 -14.65 40.36 18.82
CA SER A 284 -14.37 41.78 18.61
C SER A 284 -13.43 42.37 19.67
N GLN A 285 -13.32 41.75 20.85
CA GLN A 285 -12.42 42.18 21.91
C GLN A 285 -11.00 41.62 21.69
N PRO A 286 -9.96 42.48 21.58
CA PRO A 286 -8.59 42.02 21.38
C PRO A 286 -8.06 41.32 22.64
N TYR A 287 -7.51 40.11 22.47
CA TYR A 287 -6.92 39.32 23.56
C TYR A 287 -5.68 40.02 24.16
N ASP A 288 -5.61 40.11 25.49
CA ASP A 288 -4.46 40.66 26.19
C ASP A 288 -3.29 39.67 26.21
N LYS A 289 -2.26 39.96 25.39
CA LYS A 289 -1.05 39.13 25.26
C LYS A 289 -0.32 38.91 26.60
N SER A 290 -0.48 39.81 27.58
CA SER A 290 0.18 39.71 28.90
C SER A 290 -0.35 38.57 29.78
N GLN A 291 -1.57 38.07 29.50
CA GLN A 291 -2.18 36.94 30.19
C GLN A 291 -1.65 35.58 29.70
N SER A 292 -0.96 35.55 28.55
CA SER A 292 -0.41 34.32 28.00
C SER A 292 0.87 33.89 28.73
N HIS A 293 0.89 32.65 29.24
CA HIS A 293 2.12 32.09 29.80
C HIS A 293 3.17 31.93 28.70
N LYS A 294 4.42 32.34 28.93
CA LYS A 294 5.51 32.29 27.92
C LYS A 294 5.75 30.91 27.31
N SER A 295 5.37 29.84 28.01
CA SER A 295 5.49 28.45 27.52
C SER A 295 4.22 27.87 26.87
N SER A 296 3.16 28.67 26.71
CA SER A 296 1.93 28.24 26.03
C SER A 296 2.12 28.08 24.51
N LEU A 297 3.01 28.86 23.91
CA LEU A 297 3.37 28.81 22.49
C LEU A 297 4.79 28.28 22.33
N SER A 298 5.01 27.44 21.31
CA SER A 298 6.33 26.95 20.96
C SER A 298 6.99 27.85 19.92
N TYR A 299 8.12 28.46 20.29
CA TYR A 299 8.94 29.30 19.42
C TYR A 299 10.12 28.54 18.80
N SER A 300 10.46 27.36 19.32
CA SER A 300 11.51 26.50 18.78
C SER A 300 10.93 25.47 17.81
N LYS A 301 11.64 25.21 16.70
CA LYS A 301 11.20 24.22 15.72
C LYS A 301 11.37 22.77 16.19
N TYR A 302 12.38 22.50 17.02
CA TYR A 302 12.72 21.16 17.50
C TYR A 302 12.99 21.18 19.00
N SER A 303 12.50 20.16 19.71
CA SER A 303 12.62 20.07 21.18
C SER A 303 13.99 19.56 21.64
N LEU A 304 14.55 18.57 20.94
CA LEU A 304 15.88 18.03 21.24
C LEU A 304 16.99 18.84 20.57
N GLY A 305 18.14 18.93 21.23
CA GLY A 305 19.38 19.39 20.60
C GLY A 305 19.77 18.51 19.40
N LYS A 306 20.56 19.07 18.47
CA LYS A 306 20.97 18.39 17.22
C LYS A 306 21.54 16.98 17.47
N TRP A 307 22.40 16.82 18.47
CA TRP A 307 22.99 15.52 18.81
C TRP A 307 21.96 14.52 19.36
N GLY A 308 20.99 15.00 20.15
CA GLY A 308 19.88 14.18 20.67
C GLY A 308 19.01 13.63 19.54
N LEU A 309 18.66 14.47 18.56
CA LEU A 309 17.89 14.06 17.37
C LEU A 309 18.63 13.01 16.54
N PHE A 310 19.94 13.21 16.32
CA PHE A 310 20.78 12.24 15.62
C PHE A 310 20.80 10.89 16.34
N LYS A 311 21.02 10.88 17.67
CA LYS A 311 21.05 9.66 18.49
C LYS A 311 19.70 8.93 18.49
N ALA A 312 18.58 9.66 18.57
CA ALA A 312 17.24 9.08 18.54
C ALA A 312 16.94 8.39 17.20
N CYS A 313 17.23 9.07 16.08
CA CYS A 313 17.05 8.49 14.74
C CYS A 313 18.01 7.32 14.50
N MET A 314 19.27 7.42 14.95
CA MET A 314 20.25 6.34 14.86
C MET A 314 19.80 5.08 15.60
N LYS A 315 19.28 5.21 16.83
CA LYS A 315 18.75 4.07 17.61
C LYS A 315 17.58 3.40 16.90
N ARG A 316 16.68 4.17 16.30
CA ARG A 316 15.54 3.66 15.52
C ARG A 316 16.01 2.88 14.28
N GLU A 317 16.91 3.45 13.49
CA GLU A 317 17.38 2.76 12.26
C GLU A 317 18.16 1.47 12.59
N VAL A 318 18.94 1.43 13.68
CA VAL A 318 19.59 0.19 14.16
C VAL A 318 18.56 -0.88 14.52
N LEU A 319 17.48 -0.51 15.21
CA LEU A 319 16.39 -1.42 15.57
C LEU A 319 15.72 -2.02 14.32
N LEU A 320 15.35 -1.17 13.36
CA LEU A 320 14.72 -1.59 12.10
C LEU A 320 15.63 -2.54 11.31
N MET A 321 16.93 -2.24 11.28
CA MET A 321 17.92 -3.08 10.63
C MET A 321 18.04 -4.47 11.28
N LYS A 322 17.95 -4.55 12.62
CA LYS A 322 17.94 -5.83 13.34
C LYS A 322 16.70 -6.66 13.02
N ARG A 323 15.52 -6.02 12.91
CA ARG A 323 14.25 -6.70 12.57
C ARG A 323 14.21 -7.18 11.13
N ASN A 324 14.75 -6.39 10.20
CA ASN A 324 14.87 -6.77 8.79
C ASN A 324 16.17 -7.53 8.47
N SER A 325 16.81 -8.11 9.50
CA SER A 325 18.07 -8.85 9.34
C SER A 325 17.97 -9.99 8.34
N PHE A 326 16.82 -10.65 8.22
CA PHE A 326 16.58 -11.70 7.23
C PHE A 326 16.88 -11.23 5.80
N ILE A 327 16.45 -10.03 5.41
CA ILE A 327 16.66 -9.51 4.06
C ILE A 327 18.15 -9.26 3.81
N TYR A 328 18.87 -8.69 4.79
CA TYR A 328 20.31 -8.47 4.68
C TYR A 328 21.10 -9.79 4.64
N ILE A 329 20.75 -10.75 5.49
CA ILE A 329 21.35 -12.09 5.49
C ILE A 329 21.14 -12.76 4.13
N PHE A 330 19.91 -12.73 3.62
CA PHE A 330 19.58 -13.29 2.31
C PHE A 330 20.39 -12.63 1.19
N LYS A 331 20.54 -11.29 1.22
CA LYS A 331 21.37 -10.52 0.27
C LYS A 331 22.84 -10.93 0.33
N THR A 332 23.42 -11.09 1.52
CA THR A 332 24.82 -11.54 1.68
C THR A 332 25.00 -12.99 1.21
N VAL A 333 24.06 -13.89 1.50
CA VAL A 333 24.08 -15.29 1.01
C VAL A 333 24.01 -15.31 -0.52
N GLN A 334 23.12 -14.52 -1.10
CA GLN A 334 22.97 -14.38 -2.55
C GLN A 334 24.23 -13.79 -3.21
N LEU A 335 24.89 -12.81 -2.58
CA LEU A 335 26.18 -12.28 -3.02
C LEU A 335 27.29 -13.33 -2.96
N THR A 336 27.34 -14.12 -1.90
CA THR A 336 28.30 -15.22 -1.71
C THR A 336 28.15 -16.27 -2.81
N LEU A 337 26.91 -16.71 -3.07
CA LEU A 337 26.62 -17.68 -4.12
C LEU A 337 27.02 -17.14 -5.50
N THR A 338 26.72 -15.87 -5.77
CA THR A 338 27.13 -15.21 -7.02
C THR A 338 28.66 -15.14 -7.15
N ALA A 339 29.37 -14.80 -6.07
CA ALA A 339 30.83 -14.74 -6.04
C ALA A 339 31.46 -16.12 -6.32
N ILE A 340 30.88 -17.19 -5.75
CA ILE A 340 31.29 -18.58 -6.00
C ILE A 340 31.11 -18.96 -7.47
N ILE A 341 29.97 -18.61 -8.08
CA ILE A 341 29.74 -18.86 -9.51
C ILE A 341 30.75 -18.08 -10.34
N THR A 342 30.99 -16.81 -10.00
CA THR A 342 31.92 -15.93 -10.74
C THR A 342 33.35 -16.45 -10.67
N MET A 343 33.84 -16.83 -9.48
CA MET A 343 35.21 -17.35 -9.33
C MET A 343 35.42 -18.67 -10.08
N THR A 344 34.38 -19.51 -10.18
CA THR A 344 34.48 -20.81 -10.87
C THR A 344 34.32 -20.68 -12.38
N VAL A 345 33.74 -19.59 -12.88
CA VAL A 345 33.72 -19.23 -14.31
C VAL A 345 35.07 -18.70 -14.75
N PHE A 346 35.69 -17.79 -13.99
CA PHE A 346 36.97 -17.17 -14.31
C PHE A 346 38.15 -17.87 -13.62
N LEU A 347 38.30 -19.19 -13.75
CA LEU A 347 39.40 -19.91 -13.07
C LEU A 347 40.78 -19.53 -13.61
N ARG A 348 41.71 -19.22 -12.69
CA ARG A 348 43.11 -18.91 -13.00
C ARG A 348 43.79 -19.92 -13.92
N THR A 349 43.52 -21.22 -13.77
CA THR A 349 44.16 -22.28 -14.57
C THR A 349 43.83 -22.24 -16.05
N GLN A 350 42.85 -21.43 -16.46
CA GLN A 350 42.42 -21.25 -17.85
C GLN A 350 42.84 -19.90 -18.43
N LEU A 351 43.49 -19.03 -17.65
CA LEU A 351 43.83 -17.66 -18.02
C LEU A 351 45.35 -17.50 -18.16
N ASP A 352 45.81 -17.36 -19.40
CA ASP A 352 47.21 -17.09 -19.72
C ASP A 352 47.56 -15.60 -19.58
N ILE A 353 48.86 -15.29 -19.41
CA ILE A 353 49.36 -13.91 -19.33
C ILE A 353 49.72 -13.42 -20.74
N ASP A 354 48.69 -13.22 -21.55
CA ASP A 354 48.75 -12.75 -22.92
C ASP A 354 47.64 -11.71 -23.19
N LEU A 355 47.61 -11.12 -24.39
CA LEU A 355 46.66 -10.06 -24.74
C LEU A 355 45.20 -10.57 -24.72
N LEU A 356 45.01 -11.87 -24.99
CA LEU A 356 43.70 -12.52 -25.06
C LEU A 356 43.17 -12.86 -23.65
N GLY A 357 44.01 -13.40 -22.77
CA GLY A 357 43.73 -13.60 -21.34
C GLY A 357 43.52 -12.29 -20.58
N SER A 358 44.21 -11.22 -20.99
CA SER A 358 44.01 -9.87 -20.42
C SER A 358 42.58 -9.36 -20.61
N ASN A 359 41.95 -9.61 -21.76
CA ASN A 359 40.57 -9.18 -22.02
C ASN A 359 39.55 -9.92 -21.13
N TYR A 360 39.78 -11.20 -20.80
CA TYR A 360 38.91 -11.93 -19.88
C TYR A 360 39.03 -11.44 -18.44
N LEU A 361 40.26 -11.12 -18.00
CA LEU A 361 40.49 -10.51 -16.70
C LEU A 361 39.86 -9.10 -16.62
N LEU A 362 39.93 -8.33 -17.70
CA LEU A 362 39.22 -7.04 -17.78
C LEU A 362 37.70 -7.25 -17.65
N GLY A 363 37.14 -8.26 -18.33
CA GLY A 363 35.74 -8.63 -18.21
C GLY A 363 35.32 -9.04 -16.80
N SER A 364 36.17 -9.75 -16.04
CA SER A 364 35.88 -10.12 -14.65
C SER A 364 35.94 -8.93 -13.68
N LEU A 365 36.85 -7.98 -13.92
CA LEU A 365 36.94 -6.73 -13.17
C LEU A 365 35.70 -5.84 -13.44
N TYR A 366 35.33 -5.65 -14.70
CA TYR A 366 34.12 -4.90 -15.08
C TYR A 366 32.87 -5.53 -14.45
N TYR A 367 32.73 -6.85 -14.52
CA TYR A 367 31.60 -7.55 -13.92
C TYR A 367 31.52 -7.38 -12.39
N THR A 368 32.67 -7.33 -11.71
CA THR A 368 32.74 -7.03 -10.27
C THR A 368 32.16 -5.64 -9.97
N LEU A 369 32.52 -4.63 -10.77
CA LEU A 369 31.99 -3.28 -10.62
C LEU A 369 30.47 -3.22 -10.89
N VAL A 370 30.01 -3.87 -11.97
CA VAL A 370 28.56 -3.95 -12.30
C VAL A 370 27.78 -4.61 -11.17
N ARG A 371 28.28 -5.71 -10.61
CA ARG A 371 27.60 -6.43 -9.53
C ARG A 371 27.45 -5.57 -8.28
N LEU A 372 28.52 -4.91 -7.84
CA LEU A 372 28.44 -4.05 -6.65
C LEU A 372 27.60 -2.80 -6.90
N MET A 373 27.62 -2.24 -8.12
CA MET A 373 26.82 -1.06 -8.43
C MET A 373 25.32 -1.39 -8.48
N THR A 374 24.93 -2.49 -9.12
CA THR A 374 23.51 -2.92 -9.19
C THR A 374 22.92 -3.31 -7.84
N ASN A 375 23.75 -3.71 -6.86
CA ASN A 375 23.34 -4.01 -5.49
C ASN A 375 22.66 -2.83 -4.76
N GLY A 376 22.90 -1.60 -5.23
CA GLY A 376 22.24 -0.38 -4.73
C GLY A 376 20.76 -0.26 -5.11
N VAL A 377 20.29 -0.94 -6.16
CA VAL A 377 18.88 -0.84 -6.63
C VAL A 377 17.89 -1.29 -5.56
N ALA A 378 18.24 -2.32 -4.77
CA ALA A 378 17.38 -2.77 -3.67
C ALA A 378 17.14 -1.66 -2.61
N GLU A 379 18.13 -0.77 -2.39
CA GLU A 379 17.98 0.35 -1.45
C GLU A 379 17.01 1.42 -1.96
N LEU A 380 16.85 1.55 -3.29
CA LEU A 380 15.89 2.47 -3.88
C LEU A 380 14.46 2.10 -3.46
N ILE A 381 14.07 0.84 -3.61
CA ILE A 381 12.73 0.34 -3.26
C ILE A 381 12.47 0.45 -1.75
N MET A 382 13.44 0.00 -0.93
CA MET A 382 13.33 0.08 0.54
C MET A 382 13.23 1.52 1.07
N THR A 383 13.80 2.50 0.35
CA THR A 383 13.69 3.91 0.75
C THR A 383 12.29 4.45 0.44
N ILE A 384 11.72 4.11 -0.72
CA ILE A 384 10.40 4.63 -1.15
C ILE A 384 9.29 4.16 -0.21
N THR A 385 9.31 2.89 0.21
CA THR A 385 8.32 2.33 1.15
C THR A 385 8.29 3.07 2.49
N ARG A 386 9.42 3.67 2.91
CA ARG A 386 9.54 4.43 4.18
C ARG A 386 9.18 5.91 4.04
N LEU A 387 9.20 6.48 2.84
CA LEU A 387 9.00 7.91 2.62
C LEU A 387 7.68 8.47 3.21
N PRO A 388 6.52 7.80 3.09
CA PRO A 388 5.26 8.33 3.62
C PRO A 388 5.32 8.62 5.12
N VAL A 389 5.93 7.72 5.91
CA VAL A 389 6.08 7.91 7.36
C VAL A 389 7.06 9.04 7.67
N VAL A 390 8.14 9.17 6.88
CA VAL A 390 9.11 10.27 7.03
C VAL A 390 8.45 11.62 6.77
N TYR A 391 7.60 11.73 5.73
CA TYR A 391 6.86 12.96 5.44
C TYR A 391 5.88 13.32 6.57
N LYS A 392 5.10 12.34 7.07
CA LYS A 392 4.24 12.51 8.25
C LYS A 392 5.03 13.08 9.42
N GLN A 393 6.09 12.40 9.85
CA GLN A 393 6.88 12.78 11.03
C GLN A 393 7.58 14.15 10.87
N LYS A 394 8.08 14.45 9.67
CA LYS A 394 8.66 15.76 9.34
C LYS A 394 7.61 16.88 9.39
N ALA A 395 6.38 16.62 8.94
CA ALA A 395 5.29 17.59 8.98
C ALA A 395 4.86 17.97 10.41
N PHE A 396 5.24 17.18 11.42
CA PHE A 396 5.08 17.50 12.85
C PHE A 396 6.38 18.03 13.50
N TYR A 397 7.41 18.31 12.72
CA TYR A 397 8.73 18.70 13.20
C TYR A 397 9.29 17.78 14.30
N LEU A 398 9.07 16.46 14.18
CA LEU A 398 9.74 15.51 15.08
C LEU A 398 11.25 15.55 14.88
N TYR A 399 11.69 15.60 13.61
CA TYR A 399 13.10 15.73 13.25
C TYR A 399 13.27 16.40 11.86
N PRO A 400 14.41 17.04 11.60
CA PRO A 400 14.78 17.55 10.27
C PRO A 400 15.24 16.41 9.35
N ALA A 401 15.21 16.63 8.03
CA ALA A 401 15.58 15.63 7.03
C ALA A 401 17.00 15.04 7.26
N TRP A 402 17.99 15.88 7.62
CA TRP A 402 19.36 15.42 7.86
C TRP A 402 19.47 14.43 9.03
N ALA A 403 18.62 14.55 10.05
CA ALA A 403 18.66 13.68 11.22
C ALA A 403 18.21 12.25 10.90
N TYR A 404 17.41 12.07 9.85
CA TYR A 404 17.08 10.77 9.27
C TYR A 404 18.13 10.31 8.25
N CYS A 405 18.52 11.20 7.33
CA CYS A 405 19.39 10.84 6.20
C CYS A 405 20.79 10.38 6.65
N LEU A 406 21.39 11.07 7.63
CA LEU A 406 22.75 10.76 8.06
C LEU A 406 22.85 9.38 8.73
N PRO A 407 22.01 9.01 9.73
CA PRO A 407 21.97 7.65 10.23
C PRO A 407 21.72 6.59 9.15
N ALA A 408 20.77 6.85 8.24
CA ALA A 408 20.48 5.93 7.14
C ALA A 408 21.68 5.71 6.21
N SER A 409 22.55 6.72 6.05
CA SER A 409 23.78 6.62 5.25
C SER A 409 24.91 5.93 6.01
N ILE A 410 25.16 6.34 7.26
CA ILE A 410 26.25 5.85 8.11
C ILE A 410 26.08 4.36 8.41
N LEU A 411 24.86 3.91 8.72
CA LEU A 411 24.57 2.51 9.04
C LEU A 411 24.80 1.54 7.87
N LYS A 412 24.90 2.05 6.64
CA LYS A 412 25.17 1.24 5.44
C LYS A 412 26.66 1.07 5.15
N ILE A 413 27.53 1.84 5.81
CA ILE A 413 28.98 1.72 5.64
C ILE A 413 29.47 0.31 6.05
N PRO A 414 29.11 -0.25 7.23
CA PRO A 414 29.53 -1.60 7.60
C PRO A 414 29.08 -2.68 6.62
N PHE A 415 27.89 -2.56 6.03
CA PHE A 415 27.40 -3.51 5.02
C PHE A 415 28.16 -3.38 3.71
N SER A 416 28.54 -2.16 3.32
CA SER A 416 29.41 -1.94 2.16
C SER A 416 30.78 -2.56 2.35
N VAL A 417 31.32 -2.48 3.58
CA VAL A 417 32.57 -3.17 3.96
C VAL A 417 32.39 -4.69 3.90
N LEU A 418 31.31 -5.23 4.46
CA LEU A 418 31.01 -6.66 4.44
C LEU A 418 30.86 -7.19 3.01
N ASP A 419 30.05 -6.54 2.17
CA ASP A 419 29.77 -6.95 0.80
C ASP A 419 31.06 -6.94 -0.05
N ALA A 420 31.87 -5.86 0.07
CA ALA A 420 33.15 -5.78 -0.60
C ALA A 420 34.14 -6.84 -0.09
N LEU A 421 34.13 -7.15 1.21
CA LEU A 421 35.04 -8.11 1.82
C LEU A 421 34.71 -9.52 1.35
N VAL A 422 33.44 -9.91 1.41
CA VAL A 422 32.94 -11.23 0.96
C VAL A 422 33.28 -11.40 -0.52
N TRP A 423 32.98 -10.41 -1.36
CA TRP A 423 33.25 -10.49 -2.79
C TRP A 423 34.75 -10.64 -3.08
N THR A 424 35.58 -9.74 -2.53
CA THR A 424 37.02 -9.71 -2.81
C THR A 424 37.72 -10.96 -2.26
N SER A 425 37.37 -11.40 -1.05
CA SER A 425 38.01 -12.57 -0.42
C SER A 425 37.77 -13.87 -1.21
N ILE A 426 36.57 -14.05 -1.75
CA ILE A 426 36.21 -15.24 -2.52
C ILE A 426 36.82 -15.19 -3.93
N THR A 427 36.71 -14.04 -4.61
CA THR A 427 37.04 -13.96 -6.04
C THR A 427 38.52 -13.71 -6.32
N TYR A 428 39.22 -12.94 -5.50
CA TYR A 428 40.48 -12.30 -5.90
C TYR A 428 41.59 -13.30 -6.27
N TYR A 429 41.92 -14.21 -5.34
CA TYR A 429 43.02 -15.16 -5.54
C TYR A 429 42.64 -16.29 -6.51
N VAL A 430 41.37 -16.70 -6.54
CA VAL A 430 40.88 -17.81 -7.38
C VAL A 430 40.80 -17.41 -8.85
N ILE A 431 40.38 -16.18 -9.13
CA ILE A 431 40.40 -15.63 -10.50
C ILE A 431 41.83 -15.45 -11.01
N GLY A 432 42.77 -15.24 -10.09
CA GLY A 432 44.19 -15.13 -10.40
C GLY A 432 44.61 -13.71 -10.72
N TYR A 433 44.07 -12.71 -10.01
CA TYR A 433 44.62 -11.35 -9.96
C TYR A 433 46.02 -11.34 -9.31
N SER A 434 46.70 -10.19 -9.35
CA SER A 434 48.04 -10.04 -8.79
C SER A 434 48.09 -10.45 -7.31
N PRO A 435 48.98 -11.37 -6.89
CA PRO A 435 48.96 -11.96 -5.54
C PRO A 435 49.43 -11.02 -4.42
N GLU A 436 49.84 -9.80 -4.74
CA GLU A 436 50.31 -8.81 -3.77
C GLU A 436 49.19 -8.37 -2.80
N ILE A 437 49.42 -8.51 -1.49
CA ILE A 437 48.45 -8.10 -0.44
C ILE A 437 48.09 -6.61 -0.55
N THR A 438 49.04 -5.77 -0.94
CA THR A 438 48.84 -4.33 -1.13
C THR A 438 47.82 -4.04 -2.22
N ARG A 439 47.81 -4.84 -3.30
CA ARG A 439 46.85 -4.69 -4.41
C ARG A 439 45.49 -5.28 -4.06
N PHE A 440 45.46 -6.35 -3.26
CA PHE A 440 44.23 -6.87 -2.66
C PHE A 440 43.52 -5.79 -1.82
N LEU A 441 44.26 -5.15 -0.90
CA LEU A 441 43.71 -4.09 -0.05
C LEU A 441 43.27 -2.86 -0.85
N ARG A 442 43.99 -2.52 -1.93
CA ARG A 442 43.58 -1.45 -2.85
C ARG A 442 42.26 -1.77 -3.56
N MET A 443 42.14 -2.96 -4.15
CA MET A 443 40.91 -3.40 -4.79
C MET A 443 39.75 -3.41 -3.77
N PHE A 444 39.96 -3.97 -2.58
CA PHE A 444 38.97 -3.96 -1.51
C PHE A 444 38.49 -2.54 -1.15
N LEU A 445 39.42 -1.60 -0.94
CA LEU A 445 39.08 -0.20 -0.62
C LEU A 445 38.26 0.46 -1.74
N LEU A 446 38.65 0.25 -2.99
CA LEU A 446 37.94 0.79 -4.16
C LEU A 446 36.49 0.28 -4.22
N LEU A 447 36.29 -1.02 -4.02
CA LEU A 447 34.96 -1.64 -4.03
C LEU A 447 34.05 -1.12 -2.91
N ILE A 448 34.60 -0.82 -1.73
CA ILE A 448 33.83 -0.16 -0.64
C ILE A 448 33.32 1.19 -1.11
N THR A 449 34.21 2.04 -1.64
CA THR A 449 33.83 3.41 -2.05
C THR A 449 32.84 3.43 -3.21
N LEU A 450 32.95 2.50 -4.16
CA LEU A 450 31.99 2.34 -5.24
C LEU A 450 30.61 1.93 -4.73
N HIS A 451 30.54 0.95 -3.84
CA HIS A 451 29.27 0.49 -3.27
C HIS A 451 28.59 1.61 -2.45
N MET A 452 29.37 2.37 -1.69
CA MET A 452 28.88 3.57 -0.98
C MET A 452 28.32 4.62 -1.93
N SER A 453 29.00 4.90 -3.05
CA SER A 453 28.51 5.84 -4.06
C SER A 453 27.19 5.35 -4.68
N SER A 454 27.08 4.05 -5.01
CA SER A 454 25.88 3.50 -5.62
C SER A 454 24.65 3.53 -4.69
N THR A 455 24.81 3.10 -3.44
CA THR A 455 23.72 3.11 -2.46
C THR A 455 23.23 4.53 -2.16
N SER A 456 24.14 5.50 -2.08
CA SER A 456 23.80 6.92 -1.88
C SER A 456 23.06 7.51 -3.09
N MET A 457 23.52 7.18 -4.31
CA MET A 457 22.82 7.55 -5.55
C MET A 457 21.38 7.02 -5.57
N CYS A 458 21.18 5.74 -5.26
CA CYS A 458 19.86 5.10 -5.26
C CYS A 458 18.89 5.74 -4.23
N ARG A 459 19.39 6.08 -3.03
CA ARG A 459 18.61 6.81 -2.01
C ARG A 459 18.22 8.22 -2.46
N SER A 460 19.15 8.93 -3.10
CA SER A 460 18.87 10.28 -3.62
C SER A 460 17.78 10.26 -4.70
N LEU A 461 17.81 9.28 -5.60
CA LEU A 461 16.80 9.12 -6.65
C LEU A 461 15.43 8.74 -6.07
N ALA A 462 15.39 7.86 -5.06
CA ALA A 462 14.16 7.53 -4.34
C ALA A 462 13.46 8.78 -3.78
N ALA A 463 14.21 9.67 -3.12
CA ALA A 463 13.65 10.89 -2.54
C ALA A 463 13.14 11.91 -3.58
N VAL A 464 13.77 11.96 -4.76
CA VAL A 464 13.40 12.91 -5.83
C VAL A 464 12.10 12.49 -6.52
N PHE A 465 12.00 11.23 -6.95
CA PHE A 465 10.90 10.75 -7.78
C PHE A 465 9.68 10.25 -6.98
N LYS A 466 9.88 9.82 -5.72
CA LYS A 466 8.86 9.51 -4.69
C LYS A 466 7.85 8.39 -5.00
N THR A 467 7.62 8.03 -6.27
CA THR A 467 6.79 6.89 -6.68
C THR A 467 7.67 5.74 -7.16
N ASP A 468 7.26 4.50 -6.89
CA ASP A 468 8.03 3.30 -7.20
C ASP A 468 8.36 3.19 -8.69
N VAL A 469 7.37 3.42 -9.56
CA VAL A 469 7.53 3.27 -11.00
C VAL A 469 8.46 4.35 -11.57
N ALA A 470 8.29 5.62 -11.17
CA ALA A 470 9.13 6.71 -11.68
C ALA A 470 10.58 6.57 -11.18
N ALA A 471 10.78 6.28 -9.90
CA ALA A 471 12.10 6.14 -9.31
C ALA A 471 12.85 4.94 -9.89
N THR A 472 12.20 3.79 -10.07
CA THR A 472 12.81 2.60 -10.68
C THR A 472 13.20 2.85 -12.14
N THR A 473 12.34 3.56 -12.88
CA THR A 473 12.60 3.90 -14.29
C THR A 473 13.78 4.84 -14.43
N VAL A 474 13.79 5.94 -13.68
CA VAL A 474 14.91 6.89 -13.75
C VAL A 474 16.18 6.29 -13.16
N GLY A 475 16.08 5.51 -12.08
CA GLY A 475 17.20 4.76 -11.53
C GLY A 475 17.85 3.83 -12.56
N SER A 476 17.04 3.12 -13.33
CA SER A 476 17.52 2.27 -14.43
C SER A 476 18.20 3.10 -15.53
N LEU A 477 17.62 4.25 -15.89
CA LEU A 477 18.22 5.15 -16.90
C LEU A 477 19.59 5.68 -16.45
N VAL A 478 19.69 6.10 -15.18
CA VAL A 478 20.94 6.56 -14.58
C VAL A 478 21.96 5.43 -14.58
N LEU A 479 21.59 4.20 -14.19
CA LEU A 479 22.49 3.04 -14.27
C LEU A 479 22.98 2.77 -15.70
N VAL A 480 22.09 2.81 -16.69
CA VAL A 480 22.46 2.67 -18.11
C VAL A 480 23.48 3.74 -18.52
N LEU A 481 23.25 5.00 -18.16
CA LEU A 481 24.19 6.10 -18.40
C LEU A 481 25.55 5.82 -17.75
N MET A 482 25.57 5.35 -16.50
CA MET A 482 26.81 5.06 -15.81
C MET A 482 27.60 3.93 -16.46
N PHE A 483 26.93 2.87 -16.95
CA PHE A 483 27.59 1.77 -17.66
C PHE A 483 28.06 2.17 -19.06
N LEU A 484 27.28 2.95 -19.81
CA LEU A 484 27.67 3.46 -21.14
C LEU A 484 28.93 4.33 -21.06
N PHE A 485 28.99 5.21 -20.07
CA PHE A 485 30.13 6.12 -19.89
C PHE A 485 31.27 5.53 -19.07
N GLY A 486 31.17 4.29 -18.57
CA GLY A 486 32.13 3.66 -17.67
C GLY A 486 33.51 3.32 -18.27
N GLY A 487 33.68 3.35 -19.58
CA GLY A 487 34.96 3.16 -20.26
C GLY A 487 35.25 1.75 -20.78
N PHE A 488 34.70 0.71 -20.14
CA PHE A 488 34.89 -0.68 -20.58
C PHE A 488 34.16 -0.99 -21.90
N ILE A 489 32.89 -0.57 -22.02
CA ILE A 489 32.06 -0.94 -23.18
C ILE A 489 32.37 -0.07 -24.39
N ILE A 490 32.57 1.22 -24.14
CA ILE A 490 33.07 2.14 -25.15
C ILE A 490 34.29 2.85 -24.55
N PRO A 491 35.48 2.62 -25.13
CA PRO A 491 36.66 3.38 -24.77
C PRO A 491 36.43 4.89 -24.92
N ARG A 492 36.97 5.68 -23.99
CA ARG A 492 36.88 7.15 -24.01
C ARG A 492 37.24 7.78 -25.38
N PRO A 493 38.28 7.32 -26.12
CA PRO A 493 38.61 7.86 -27.44
C PRO A 493 37.50 7.67 -28.49
N SER A 494 36.77 6.55 -28.38
CA SER A 494 35.72 6.13 -29.31
C SER A 494 34.38 6.85 -29.08
N LEU A 495 34.21 7.55 -27.95
CA LEU A 495 33.05 8.39 -27.69
C LEU A 495 33.00 9.61 -28.62
N PRO A 496 31.81 10.02 -29.10
CA PRO A 496 31.63 11.26 -29.84
C PRO A 496 32.22 12.45 -29.09
N LYS A 497 32.95 13.35 -29.79
CA LYS A 497 33.69 14.46 -29.16
C LYS A 497 32.83 15.30 -28.19
N TRP A 498 31.55 15.50 -28.53
CA TRP A 498 30.58 16.28 -27.77
C TRP A 498 29.99 15.55 -26.54
N LEU A 499 30.17 14.22 -26.43
CA LEU A 499 29.75 13.39 -25.28
C LEU A 499 30.90 12.96 -24.36
N ARG A 500 32.16 13.27 -24.70
CA ARG A 500 33.34 12.84 -23.93
C ARG A 500 33.36 13.33 -22.48
N TRP A 501 32.66 14.41 -22.16
CA TRP A 501 32.56 14.91 -20.79
C TRP A 501 31.74 13.97 -19.89
N GLY A 502 30.78 13.22 -20.45
CA GLY A 502 29.94 12.27 -19.71
C GLY A 502 30.74 11.15 -19.04
N PHE A 503 31.91 10.81 -19.59
CA PHE A 503 32.87 9.89 -18.99
C PHE A 503 33.29 10.31 -17.57
N TRP A 504 33.43 11.61 -17.29
CA TRP A 504 33.85 12.13 -16.00
C TRP A 504 32.70 12.33 -15.00
N LEU A 505 31.45 12.31 -15.48
CA LEU A 505 30.28 12.40 -14.60
C LEU A 505 29.95 11.03 -13.96
N SER A 506 30.43 9.93 -14.56
CA SER A 506 30.08 8.58 -14.13
C SER A 506 30.98 8.08 -12.98
N PRO A 507 30.43 7.72 -11.81
CA PRO A 507 31.19 7.04 -10.75
C PRO A 507 31.81 5.72 -11.24
N MET A 508 31.15 5.04 -12.18
CA MET A 508 31.65 3.79 -12.75
C MET A 508 33.01 3.97 -13.43
N SER A 509 33.26 5.10 -14.10
CA SER A 509 34.52 5.37 -14.80
C SER A 509 35.71 5.43 -13.85
N TYR A 510 35.52 6.05 -12.69
CA TYR A 510 36.56 6.08 -11.64
C TYR A 510 36.78 4.69 -11.02
N GLY A 511 35.72 3.89 -10.89
CA GLY A 511 35.83 2.48 -10.52
C GLY A 511 36.66 1.67 -11.54
N GLU A 512 36.38 1.84 -12.83
CA GLU A 512 37.09 1.15 -13.92
C GLU A 512 38.56 1.57 -13.98
N ILE A 513 38.86 2.88 -13.95
CA ILE A 513 40.24 3.39 -13.92
C ILE A 513 40.99 2.83 -12.70
N GLY A 514 40.40 2.93 -11.50
CA GLY A 514 41.05 2.48 -10.28
C GLY A 514 41.36 0.99 -10.28
N ILE A 515 40.41 0.16 -10.73
CA ILE A 515 40.56 -1.31 -10.65
C ILE A 515 41.53 -1.84 -11.70
N THR A 516 41.50 -1.27 -12.92
CA THR A 516 42.35 -1.70 -14.03
C THR A 516 43.80 -1.25 -13.83
N LEU A 517 44.04 -0.01 -13.39
CA LEU A 517 45.37 0.45 -13.02
C LEU A 517 45.99 -0.40 -11.90
N ASN A 518 45.17 -0.81 -10.92
CA ASN A 518 45.64 -1.64 -9.81
C ASN A 518 46.07 -3.05 -10.26
N GLU A 519 45.46 -3.65 -11.29
CA GLU A 519 45.89 -4.95 -11.81
C GLU A 519 46.99 -4.83 -12.87
N PHE A 520 46.79 -4.04 -13.93
CA PHE A 520 47.68 -4.03 -15.11
C PHE A 520 49.00 -3.29 -14.92
N LEU A 521 49.15 -2.50 -13.84
CA LEU A 521 50.45 -1.95 -13.44
C LEU A 521 51.24 -2.90 -12.50
N ALA A 522 50.79 -4.15 -12.32
CA ALA A 522 51.52 -5.14 -11.52
C ALA A 522 52.78 -5.65 -12.24
N PRO A 523 53.83 -6.05 -11.50
CA PRO A 523 55.09 -6.54 -12.08
C PRO A 523 54.91 -7.67 -13.10
N ARG A 524 53.90 -8.54 -12.92
CA ARG A 524 53.57 -9.65 -13.83
C ARG A 524 53.22 -9.21 -15.26
N TRP A 525 52.71 -7.97 -15.43
CA TRP A 525 52.28 -7.40 -16.69
C TRP A 525 53.37 -6.54 -17.36
N GLN A 526 54.55 -6.43 -16.74
CA GLN A 526 55.68 -5.63 -17.22
C GLN A 526 56.60 -6.38 -18.21
N LYS A 527 56.16 -7.52 -18.75
CA LYS A 527 56.87 -8.18 -19.86
C LYS A 527 56.89 -7.24 -21.08
N ILE A 528 58.08 -7.01 -21.62
CA ILE A 528 58.31 -6.10 -22.75
C ILE A 528 58.08 -6.88 -24.06
N GLN A 529 57.24 -6.35 -24.95
CA GLN A 529 57.08 -6.85 -26.33
C GLN A 529 57.90 -6.01 -27.32
N GLU A 530 57.98 -6.45 -28.59
CA GLU A 530 58.65 -5.74 -29.69
C GLU A 530 58.04 -4.34 -29.86
N GLY A 531 58.71 -3.31 -29.31
CA GLY A 531 58.20 -1.93 -29.27
C GLY A 531 58.47 -1.14 -27.99
N ASN A 532 59.17 -1.69 -26.99
CA ASN A 532 59.47 -1.04 -25.69
C ASN A 532 58.23 -0.71 -24.82
N ILE A 533 57.06 -1.28 -25.12
CA ILE A 533 55.83 -1.12 -24.34
C ILE A 533 55.57 -2.42 -23.56
N THR A 534 55.11 -2.30 -22.31
CA THR A 534 54.71 -3.45 -21.50
C THR A 534 53.31 -3.93 -21.88
N ILE A 535 53.06 -5.24 -21.81
CA ILE A 535 51.74 -5.83 -22.11
C ILE A 535 50.62 -5.11 -21.32
N GLY A 536 50.85 -4.81 -20.04
CA GLY A 536 49.88 -4.08 -19.21
C GLY A 536 49.55 -2.67 -19.72
N ARG A 537 50.55 -1.90 -20.19
CA ARG A 537 50.30 -0.56 -20.75
C ARG A 537 49.65 -0.62 -22.13
N GLU A 538 49.96 -1.64 -22.92
CA GLU A 538 49.31 -1.86 -24.20
C GLU A 538 47.81 -2.13 -24.04
N VAL A 539 47.43 -2.97 -23.08
CA VAL A 539 46.03 -3.24 -22.73
C VAL A 539 45.32 -1.97 -22.22
N LEU A 540 45.96 -1.18 -21.35
CA LEU A 540 45.38 0.08 -20.88
C LEU A 540 45.19 1.09 -22.03
N LYS A 541 46.15 1.15 -22.96
CA LYS A 541 46.08 2.06 -24.11
C LYS A 541 45.01 1.64 -25.12
N SER A 542 44.83 0.35 -25.39
CA SER A 542 43.82 -0.15 -26.32
C SER A 542 42.38 0.11 -25.82
N HIS A 543 42.17 0.07 -24.51
CA HIS A 543 40.89 0.38 -23.87
C HIS A 543 40.73 1.86 -23.46
N GLY A 544 41.73 2.71 -23.73
CA GLY A 544 41.68 4.15 -23.43
C GLY A 544 41.71 4.50 -21.94
N LEU A 545 42.32 3.63 -21.12
CA LEU A 545 42.46 3.69 -19.66
C LEU A 545 43.93 3.88 -19.20
N ASP A 546 44.83 4.29 -20.11
CA ASP A 546 46.24 4.57 -19.80
C ASP A 546 46.38 5.91 -19.04
N PHE A 547 46.35 5.83 -17.71
CA PHE A 547 46.48 6.96 -16.78
C PHE A 547 47.64 6.73 -15.81
N ASP A 548 48.17 7.81 -15.24
CA ASP A 548 49.23 7.73 -14.23
C ASP A 548 48.78 7.00 -12.97
N SER A 549 49.72 6.35 -12.27
CA SER A 549 49.44 5.59 -11.04
C SER A 549 48.75 6.42 -9.93
N ASN A 550 48.94 7.74 -9.92
CA ASN A 550 48.28 8.66 -9.00
C ASN A 550 46.75 8.71 -9.18
N PHE A 551 46.22 8.37 -10.37
CA PHE A 551 44.78 8.34 -10.64
C PHE A 551 44.01 7.31 -9.81
N TYR A 552 44.69 6.30 -9.24
CA TYR A 552 44.06 5.40 -8.29
C TYR A 552 43.51 6.15 -7.07
N TRP A 553 44.30 7.04 -6.46
CA TRP A 553 43.87 7.82 -5.29
C TRP A 553 42.85 8.89 -5.66
N ILE A 554 42.98 9.47 -6.86
CA ILE A 554 41.98 10.39 -7.40
C ILE A 554 40.63 9.68 -7.55
N SER A 555 40.62 8.42 -7.99
CA SER A 555 39.41 7.61 -8.14
C SER A 555 38.73 7.35 -6.81
N ILE A 556 39.49 7.02 -5.76
CA ILE A 556 38.96 6.87 -4.39
C ILE A 556 38.34 8.19 -3.90
N GLY A 557 39.06 9.30 -4.06
CA GLY A 557 38.58 10.63 -3.67
C GLY A 557 37.31 11.04 -4.41
N ALA A 558 37.25 10.77 -5.73
CA ALA A 558 36.09 11.06 -6.56
C ALA A 558 34.86 10.23 -6.15
N LEU A 559 35.02 8.92 -5.92
CA LEU A 559 33.92 8.03 -5.49
C LEU A 559 33.34 8.44 -4.13
N LEU A 560 34.20 8.81 -3.17
CA LEU A 560 33.76 9.36 -1.88
C LEU A 560 33.06 10.71 -2.06
N GLY A 561 33.59 11.57 -2.93
CA GLY A 561 32.96 12.84 -3.30
C GLY A 561 31.55 12.65 -3.86
N PHE A 562 31.36 11.70 -4.78
CA PHE A 562 30.04 11.35 -5.31
C PHE A 562 29.09 10.86 -4.22
N ALA A 563 29.55 9.97 -3.34
CA ALA A 563 28.73 9.48 -2.23
C ALA A 563 28.20 10.65 -1.37
N VAL A 564 29.08 11.59 -0.99
CA VAL A 564 28.72 12.78 -0.21
C VAL A 564 27.76 13.69 -0.98
N VAL A 565 28.00 13.92 -2.27
CA VAL A 565 27.11 14.75 -3.11
C VAL A 565 25.70 14.14 -3.19
N PHE A 566 25.59 12.83 -3.39
CA PHE A 566 24.29 12.16 -3.43
C PHE A 566 23.59 12.18 -2.07
N ASP A 567 24.33 12.04 -0.96
CA ASP A 567 23.75 12.18 0.39
C ASP A 567 23.27 13.61 0.67
N ILE A 568 23.98 14.64 0.19
CA ILE A 568 23.53 16.04 0.27
C ILE A 568 22.26 16.21 -0.58
N LEU A 569 22.23 15.68 -1.81
CA LEU A 569 21.04 15.71 -2.66
C LEU A 569 19.86 14.99 -2.00
N PHE A 570 20.09 13.87 -1.31
CA PHE A 570 19.08 13.17 -0.55
C PHE A 570 18.49 14.04 0.57
N ILE A 571 19.34 14.74 1.32
CA ILE A 571 18.91 15.70 2.35
C ILE A 571 18.13 16.87 1.73
N LEU A 572 18.62 17.45 0.64
CA LEU A 572 17.98 18.59 -0.03
C LEU A 572 16.62 18.20 -0.61
N ALA A 573 16.53 17.04 -1.27
CA ALA A 573 15.30 16.48 -1.82
C ALA A 573 14.26 16.34 -0.72
N LEU A 574 14.60 15.67 0.39
CA LEU A 574 13.67 15.52 1.51
C LEU A 574 13.38 16.84 2.24
N THR A 575 14.25 17.84 2.18
CA THR A 575 14.03 19.14 2.82
C THR A 575 13.05 20.00 2.02
N TYR A 576 13.23 20.10 0.70
CA TYR A 576 12.54 21.06 -0.15
C TYR A 576 11.39 20.49 -0.98
N LEU A 577 11.42 19.19 -1.32
CA LEU A 577 10.35 18.60 -2.09
C LEU A 577 9.12 18.36 -1.21
N LYS A 578 7.96 18.85 -1.67
CA LYS A 578 6.66 18.64 -1.01
C LYS A 578 6.18 17.20 -1.20
N GLU A 579 5.34 16.72 -0.30
CA GLU A 579 4.73 15.40 -0.37
C GLU A 579 3.97 15.19 -1.70
N PRO A 580 3.93 13.97 -2.29
CA PRO A 580 3.15 13.71 -3.50
C PRO A 580 1.67 14.04 -3.28
N LYS A 581 1.04 14.70 -4.24
CA LYS A 581 -0.38 15.08 -4.15
C LYS A 581 -1.26 13.83 -4.08
N GLN A 582 -1.97 13.63 -2.98
CA GLN A 582 -3.07 12.66 -2.92
C GLN A 582 -4.24 13.21 -3.74
N SER A 583 -4.60 12.55 -4.84
CA SER A 583 -5.74 12.98 -5.64
C SER A 583 -7.04 12.68 -4.87
N ARG A 584 -7.59 13.71 -4.22
CA ARG A 584 -8.94 13.64 -3.67
C ARG A 584 -9.92 13.40 -4.83
N ALA A 585 -10.96 12.61 -4.55
CA ALA A 585 -12.04 12.31 -5.49
C ALA A 585 -12.45 13.58 -6.25
N LEU A 586 -12.32 13.56 -7.58
CA LEU A 586 -12.85 14.60 -8.45
C LEU A 586 -14.37 14.68 -8.20
N VAL A 587 -14.82 15.74 -7.53
CA VAL A 587 -16.24 16.04 -7.38
C VAL A 587 -16.87 16.04 -8.78
N SER A 588 -17.89 15.21 -8.97
CA SER A 588 -18.58 15.01 -10.25
C SER A 588 -18.85 16.34 -10.95
N LYS A 589 -18.52 16.43 -12.25
CA LYS A 589 -18.72 17.61 -13.11
C LYS A 589 -20.16 18.14 -13.08
N LYS A 590 -21.16 17.34 -12.65
CA LYS A 590 -22.55 17.78 -12.47
C LYS A 590 -22.78 18.74 -11.29
N ARG A 591 -21.93 18.76 -10.25
CA ARG A 591 -22.09 19.68 -9.09
C ARG A 591 -21.36 21.02 -9.23
N LEU A 592 -20.35 21.11 -10.10
CA LEU A 592 -19.59 22.36 -10.33
C LEU A 592 -20.44 23.54 -10.84
N PRO A 593 -21.48 23.36 -11.68
CA PRO A 593 -22.34 24.45 -12.13
C PRO A 593 -23.24 25.00 -11.02
N GLN A 594 -23.66 24.18 -10.06
CA GLN A 594 -24.54 24.61 -8.97
C GLN A 594 -23.80 25.45 -7.92
N LEU A 595 -22.52 25.11 -7.65
CA LEU A 595 -21.67 25.86 -6.71
C LEU A 595 -21.16 27.21 -7.27
N LYS A 596 -21.17 27.40 -8.59
CA LYS A 596 -20.79 28.66 -9.24
C LYS A 596 -21.98 29.60 -9.52
N GLY A 597 -23.20 29.19 -9.18
CA GLY A 597 -24.42 29.95 -9.47
C GLY A 597 -24.74 31.09 -8.50
N GLY A 598 -23.93 31.34 -7.46
CA GLY A 598 -24.24 32.30 -6.39
C GLY A 598 -23.84 33.76 -6.64
N GLU A 599 -23.09 34.08 -7.69
CA GLU A 599 -22.62 35.45 -7.95
C GLU A 599 -22.84 35.84 -9.41
N ARG A 600 -24.06 36.29 -9.72
CA ARG A 600 -24.36 37.25 -10.80
C ARG A 600 -25.83 37.64 -10.72
N SER A 601 -26.14 38.58 -9.83
CA SER A 601 -27.31 39.43 -10.00
C SER A 601 -26.92 40.64 -10.86
N ASN A 602 -27.88 41.02 -11.72
CA ASN A 602 -27.96 42.23 -12.55
C ASN A 602 -27.24 42.20 -13.90
N GLU A 603 -27.92 41.66 -14.92
CA GLU A 603 -28.29 42.46 -16.09
C GLU A 603 -29.42 41.78 -16.89
N VAL A 604 -30.39 42.61 -17.26
CA VAL A 604 -31.60 42.29 -18.01
C VAL A 604 -31.23 42.03 -19.46
N GLU A 605 -31.65 40.91 -20.04
CA GLU A 605 -32.12 40.92 -21.44
C GLU A 605 -33.04 39.75 -21.76
N LEU A 606 -34.24 40.12 -22.20
CA LEU A 606 -35.28 39.25 -22.76
C LEU A 606 -34.73 38.40 -23.91
N LYS A 607 -35.01 37.10 -23.89
CA LYS A 607 -35.48 36.39 -25.09
C LYS A 607 -36.26 35.13 -24.75
N ASN A 608 -37.57 35.26 -24.93
CA ASN A 608 -38.56 34.19 -25.00
C ASN A 608 -38.12 33.08 -25.96
N LYS A 609 -38.06 31.84 -25.47
CA LYS A 609 -38.54 30.67 -26.22
C LYS A 609 -39.25 29.73 -25.24
N SER A 610 -40.57 29.87 -25.26
CA SER A 610 -41.56 28.96 -24.73
C SER A 610 -41.37 27.54 -25.28
N VAL A 611 -41.07 26.59 -24.40
CA VAL A 611 -41.58 25.22 -24.53
C VAL A 611 -42.33 24.97 -23.23
N ALA A 612 -43.65 25.12 -23.32
CA ALA A 612 -44.57 24.74 -22.26
C ALA A 612 -44.42 23.24 -22.02
N VAL A 613 -44.05 22.86 -20.80
CA VAL A 613 -44.34 21.53 -20.27
C VAL A 613 -45.38 21.75 -19.20
N ASP A 614 -46.62 21.39 -19.54
CA ASP A 614 -47.77 21.43 -18.67
C ASP A 614 -47.50 20.65 -17.38
N ILE A 615 -47.56 21.38 -16.26
CA ILE A 615 -47.67 20.81 -14.93
C ILE A 615 -49.15 20.51 -14.71
N SER A 616 -49.60 19.36 -15.20
CA SER A 616 -50.83 18.74 -14.71
C SER A 616 -50.46 17.69 -13.69
N HIS A 617 -50.69 18.03 -12.42
CA HIS A 617 -50.76 17.10 -11.31
C HIS A 617 -51.64 15.90 -11.68
N THR A 618 -51.03 14.72 -11.78
CA THR A 618 -51.72 13.46 -11.50
C THR A 618 -50.81 12.66 -10.61
N SER A 619 -51.22 12.54 -9.36
CA SER A 619 -50.81 11.55 -8.40
C SER A 619 -50.80 10.16 -9.03
N LYS A 620 -49.67 9.76 -9.61
CA LYS A 620 -49.36 8.34 -9.75
C LYS A 620 -48.76 7.92 -8.42
N GLU A 621 -49.58 7.25 -7.63
CA GLU A 621 -49.12 6.31 -6.62
C GLU A 621 -47.96 5.50 -7.21
N THR A 622 -46.77 5.72 -6.67
CA THR A 622 -45.60 4.89 -6.93
C THR A 622 -45.89 3.53 -6.29
N GLN A 623 -46.61 2.66 -7.01
CA GLN A 623 -46.68 1.25 -6.69
C GLN A 623 -45.25 0.72 -6.63
N SER A 624 -44.91 0.12 -5.50
CA SER A 624 -43.64 -0.54 -5.21
C SER A 624 -43.31 -1.59 -6.28
N THR A 625 -42.48 -1.23 -7.27
CA THR A 625 -41.79 -2.20 -8.12
C THR A 625 -40.55 -2.71 -7.40
N GLY A 626 -40.73 -3.37 -6.25
CA GLY A 626 -39.64 -3.96 -5.45
C GLY A 626 -39.16 -5.34 -5.94
N LYS A 627 -39.40 -5.68 -7.21
CA LYS A 627 -39.00 -6.98 -7.77
C LYS A 627 -37.86 -6.78 -8.74
N MET A 628 -36.68 -7.30 -8.37
CA MET A 628 -35.53 -7.30 -9.26
C MET A 628 -35.84 -8.01 -10.59
N VAL A 629 -35.28 -7.50 -11.69
CA VAL A 629 -35.51 -8.00 -13.05
C VAL A 629 -35.13 -9.47 -13.19
N LEU A 630 -34.17 -9.95 -12.40
CA LEU A 630 -33.73 -11.34 -12.39
C LEU A 630 -34.40 -12.15 -11.28
N PRO A 631 -35.09 -13.26 -11.61
CA PRO A 631 -35.61 -14.16 -10.59
C PRO A 631 -34.44 -14.84 -9.85
N PHE A 632 -34.60 -15.02 -8.55
CA PHE A 632 -33.72 -15.85 -7.72
C PHE A 632 -34.59 -16.71 -6.80
N GLU A 633 -34.06 -17.84 -6.34
CA GLU A 633 -34.73 -18.71 -5.38
C GLU A 633 -34.29 -18.34 -3.95
N PRO A 634 -35.20 -17.91 -3.06
CA PRO A 634 -34.85 -17.61 -1.68
C PRO A 634 -34.44 -18.88 -0.92
N LEU A 635 -33.25 -18.90 -0.31
CA LEU A 635 -32.68 -20.08 0.36
C LEU A 635 -32.38 -19.80 1.83
N SER A 636 -32.77 -20.72 2.72
CA SER A 636 -32.41 -20.68 4.14
C SER A 636 -31.09 -21.41 4.41
N ILE A 637 -30.43 -21.06 5.52
CA ILE A 637 -29.33 -21.83 6.10
C ILE A 637 -29.78 -22.37 7.44
N ALA A 638 -29.61 -23.66 7.70
CA ALA A 638 -29.79 -24.26 9.02
C ALA A 638 -28.48 -24.93 9.44
N PHE A 639 -28.04 -24.72 10.67
CA PHE A 639 -26.83 -25.34 11.20
C PHE A 639 -27.07 -25.86 12.61
N LYS A 640 -26.55 -27.06 12.87
CA LYS A 640 -26.77 -27.79 14.11
C LYS A 640 -25.45 -28.32 14.65
N ASP A 641 -25.21 -28.03 15.93
CA ASP A 641 -24.08 -28.50 16.73
C ASP A 641 -22.73 -28.23 16.04
N VAL A 642 -22.58 -27.05 15.42
CA VAL A 642 -21.37 -26.69 14.69
C VAL A 642 -20.22 -26.43 15.66
N GLN A 643 -19.11 -27.13 15.44
CA GLN A 643 -17.87 -26.99 16.19
C GLN A 643 -16.70 -26.72 15.24
N TYR A 644 -15.71 -25.98 15.73
CA TYR A 644 -14.51 -25.67 14.95
C TYR A 644 -13.25 -25.70 15.81
N PHE A 645 -12.27 -26.46 15.34
CA PHE A 645 -10.99 -26.69 16.02
C PHE A 645 -9.82 -26.23 15.15
N VAL A 646 -8.82 -25.60 15.78
CA VAL A 646 -7.57 -25.18 15.14
C VAL A 646 -6.36 -25.76 15.87
N ASP A 647 -5.25 -25.96 15.17
CA ASP A 647 -4.00 -26.39 15.83
C ASP A 647 -3.54 -25.32 16.84
N THR A 648 -3.11 -25.76 18.03
CA THR A 648 -2.69 -24.84 19.08
C THR A 648 -1.46 -24.03 18.65
N PRO A 649 -1.52 -22.68 18.69
CA PRO A 649 -0.42 -21.82 18.24
C PRO A 649 0.88 -22.08 19.04
N PRO A 650 2.08 -22.01 18.42
CA PRO A 650 3.36 -22.32 19.07
C PRO A 650 3.63 -21.52 20.36
N GLU A 651 3.07 -20.32 20.45
CA GLU A 651 3.22 -19.31 21.48
C GLU A 651 2.37 -19.65 22.70
N MET A 652 1.19 -20.26 22.51
CA MET A 652 0.39 -20.83 23.61
C MET A 652 0.99 -22.16 24.10
N LYS A 653 1.64 -22.94 23.23
CA LYS A 653 2.40 -24.13 23.65
C LYS A 653 3.57 -23.76 24.56
N LYS A 654 4.25 -22.63 24.30
CA LYS A 654 5.32 -22.10 25.18
C LYS A 654 4.81 -21.65 26.55
N HIS A 655 3.53 -21.29 26.67
CA HIS A 655 2.89 -20.90 27.93
C HIS A 655 2.20 -22.07 28.65
N GLY A 656 2.51 -23.31 28.29
CA GLY A 656 2.09 -24.50 29.05
C GLY A 656 0.74 -25.11 28.66
N SER A 657 0.14 -24.70 27.54
CA SER A 657 -1.07 -25.39 27.02
C SER A 657 -0.71 -26.73 26.37
N ASN A 658 -1.22 -27.83 26.93
CA ASN A 658 -0.98 -29.21 26.48
C ASN A 658 -2.00 -29.71 25.43
N GLU A 659 -3.05 -28.94 25.14
CA GLU A 659 -4.06 -29.33 24.16
C GLU A 659 -3.48 -29.23 22.74
N LYS A 660 -3.69 -30.27 21.91
CA LYS A 660 -3.23 -30.28 20.51
C LYS A 660 -4.05 -29.34 19.63
N ASN A 661 -5.35 -29.24 19.90
CA ASN A 661 -6.31 -28.47 19.13
C ASN A 661 -7.05 -27.52 20.06
N LEU A 662 -7.07 -26.23 19.72
CA LEU A 662 -7.86 -25.21 20.38
C LEU A 662 -9.26 -25.17 19.76
N GLN A 663 -10.29 -25.38 20.58
CA GLN A 663 -11.68 -25.23 20.15
C GLN A 663 -12.07 -23.74 20.14
N LEU A 664 -12.56 -23.25 19.00
CA LEU A 664 -12.99 -21.85 18.82
C LEU A 664 -14.50 -21.68 18.76
N LEU A 665 -15.24 -22.73 18.35
CA LEU A 665 -16.71 -22.76 18.31
C LEU A 665 -17.22 -24.02 18.99
N CYS A 666 -18.26 -23.88 19.83
CA CYS A 666 -18.79 -24.93 20.69
C CYS A 666 -20.30 -25.08 20.51
N ASP A 667 -20.74 -26.18 19.90
CA ASP A 667 -22.15 -26.60 19.75
C ASP A 667 -23.07 -25.48 19.25
N ILE A 668 -22.66 -24.80 18.17
CA ILE A 668 -23.42 -23.67 17.62
C ILE A 668 -24.60 -24.19 16.80
N THR A 669 -25.82 -23.88 17.25
CA THR A 669 -27.09 -24.25 16.59
C THR A 669 -27.93 -23.01 16.30
N GLY A 670 -28.42 -22.86 15.06
CA GLY A 670 -29.16 -21.70 14.60
C GLY A 670 -29.55 -21.77 13.12
N ALA A 671 -30.25 -20.75 12.63
CA ALA A 671 -30.67 -20.68 11.25
C ALA A 671 -30.75 -19.23 10.72
N PHE A 672 -30.64 -19.07 9.41
CA PHE A 672 -30.84 -17.82 8.68
C PHE A 672 -31.95 -17.99 7.64
N ARG A 673 -32.88 -17.04 7.61
CA ARG A 673 -34.12 -17.14 6.82
C ARG A 673 -34.18 -16.09 5.71
N PRO A 674 -34.87 -16.39 4.58
CA PRO A 674 -35.02 -15.41 3.52
C PRO A 674 -35.88 -14.21 3.92
N GLY A 675 -35.49 -13.01 3.46
CA GLY A 675 -36.18 -11.76 3.75
C GLY A 675 -35.96 -11.23 5.17
N ILE A 676 -35.07 -11.86 5.94
CA ILE A 676 -34.71 -11.46 7.30
C ILE A 676 -33.26 -10.97 7.31
N LEU A 677 -33.04 -9.82 7.94
CA LEU A 677 -31.72 -9.29 8.23
C LEU A 677 -31.28 -9.74 9.63
N THR A 678 -30.35 -10.69 9.69
CA THR A 678 -29.83 -11.24 10.96
C THR A 678 -28.51 -10.57 11.35
N ALA A 679 -28.43 -10.03 12.57
CA ALA A 679 -27.20 -9.55 13.19
C ALA A 679 -26.47 -10.67 13.92
N LEU A 680 -25.16 -10.78 13.69
CA LEU A 680 -24.25 -11.60 14.49
C LEU A 680 -23.38 -10.69 15.35
N MET A 681 -23.63 -10.69 16.67
CA MET A 681 -22.96 -9.81 17.63
C MET A 681 -22.32 -10.58 18.77
N GLY A 682 -21.47 -9.89 19.53
CA GLY A 682 -20.71 -10.47 20.63
C GLY A 682 -19.40 -9.73 20.84
N VAL A 683 -18.75 -9.97 21.98
CA VAL A 683 -17.44 -9.36 22.30
C VAL A 683 -16.36 -9.75 21.29
N SER A 684 -15.30 -8.95 21.21
CA SER A 684 -14.14 -9.29 20.36
C SER A 684 -13.54 -10.63 20.81
N GLY A 685 -13.22 -11.51 19.86
CA GLY A 685 -12.76 -12.87 20.17
C GLY A 685 -13.86 -13.91 20.46
N ALA A 686 -15.15 -13.54 20.44
CA ALA A 686 -16.26 -14.49 20.63
C ALA A 686 -16.44 -15.54 19.50
N GLY A 687 -15.70 -15.43 18.40
CA GLY A 687 -15.81 -16.37 17.27
C GLY A 687 -16.81 -15.96 16.17
N LYS A 688 -17.28 -14.70 16.13
CA LYS A 688 -18.24 -14.20 15.12
C LYS A 688 -17.78 -14.41 13.67
N THR A 689 -16.64 -13.84 13.30
CA THR A 689 -16.04 -13.99 11.96
C THR A 689 -15.67 -15.45 11.69
N THR A 690 -15.24 -16.19 12.72
CA THR A 690 -14.97 -17.63 12.61
C THR A 690 -16.23 -18.41 12.21
N LEU A 691 -17.36 -18.15 12.87
CA LEU A 691 -18.65 -18.77 12.54
C LEU A 691 -19.08 -18.40 11.13
N MET A 692 -19.01 -17.12 10.76
CA MET A 692 -19.35 -16.65 9.42
C MET A 692 -18.46 -17.28 8.35
N ASP A 693 -17.15 -17.43 8.58
CA ASP A 693 -16.22 -18.08 7.66
C ASP A 693 -16.46 -19.60 7.54
N VAL A 694 -16.83 -20.27 8.63
CA VAL A 694 -17.20 -21.70 8.61
C VAL A 694 -18.50 -21.90 7.81
N LEU A 695 -19.52 -21.09 8.08
CA LEU A 695 -20.81 -21.17 7.40
C LEU A 695 -20.71 -20.77 5.92
N SER A 696 -19.88 -19.79 5.57
CA SER A 696 -19.60 -19.44 4.18
C SER A 696 -18.63 -20.41 3.47
N GLY A 697 -17.92 -21.24 4.23
CA GLY A 697 -16.95 -22.23 3.74
C GLY A 697 -15.61 -21.64 3.29
N ARG A 698 -15.21 -20.54 3.91
CA ARG A 698 -13.94 -19.86 3.67
C ARG A 698 -12.79 -20.40 4.52
N LYS A 699 -13.06 -21.09 5.63
CA LYS A 699 -12.00 -21.75 6.42
C LYS A 699 -11.47 -22.97 5.67
N THR A 700 -10.21 -22.87 5.23
CA THR A 700 -9.49 -23.93 4.51
C THR A 700 -8.62 -24.80 5.41
N GLY A 701 -8.43 -24.41 6.68
CA GLY A 701 -7.71 -25.17 7.70
C GLY A 701 -8.61 -25.43 8.92
N GLY A 702 -8.14 -26.26 9.85
CA GLY A 702 -8.91 -26.69 11.02
C GLY A 702 -9.88 -27.85 10.72
N ILE A 703 -10.56 -28.31 11.77
CA ILE A 703 -11.56 -29.37 11.71
C ILE A 703 -12.93 -28.74 11.99
N ILE A 704 -13.89 -28.95 11.08
CA ILE A 704 -15.28 -28.52 11.21
C ILE A 704 -16.13 -29.76 11.49
N GLU A 705 -16.89 -29.73 12.59
CA GLU A 705 -17.87 -30.76 12.94
C GLU A 705 -19.27 -30.12 13.05
N GLY A 706 -20.33 -30.94 12.99
CA GLY A 706 -21.73 -30.49 12.96
C GLY A 706 -22.42 -30.66 11.60
N ASP A 707 -23.73 -30.39 11.55
CA ASP A 707 -24.55 -30.47 10.32
C ASP A 707 -24.87 -29.05 9.82
N ILE A 708 -24.62 -28.77 8.53
CA ILE A 708 -24.93 -27.50 7.88
C ILE A 708 -25.76 -27.81 6.64
N ARG A 709 -26.97 -27.24 6.56
CA ARG A 709 -27.92 -27.44 5.47
C ARG A 709 -28.35 -26.13 4.81
N ILE A 710 -28.53 -26.17 3.50
CA ILE A 710 -28.96 -25.08 2.63
C ILE A 710 -30.28 -25.47 1.97
N GLY A 711 -31.37 -24.76 2.26
CA GLY A 711 -32.69 -25.11 1.74
C GLY A 711 -33.15 -26.53 2.07
N GLY A 712 -32.72 -27.09 3.21
CA GLY A 712 -33.00 -28.47 3.64
C GLY A 712 -32.00 -29.54 3.14
N TYR A 713 -31.08 -29.20 2.23
CA TYR A 713 -30.08 -30.14 1.70
C TYR A 713 -28.71 -29.95 2.38
N PRO A 714 -27.89 -31.02 2.53
CA PRO A 714 -26.53 -30.88 3.04
C PRO A 714 -25.69 -29.89 2.24
N LYS A 715 -24.93 -29.02 2.93
CA LYS A 715 -24.10 -28.01 2.28
C LYS A 715 -22.98 -28.65 1.45
N VAL A 716 -23.02 -28.42 0.14
CA VAL A 716 -21.91 -28.75 -0.77
C VAL A 716 -21.19 -27.46 -1.17
N GLN A 717 -19.92 -27.33 -0.78
CA GLN A 717 -19.18 -26.07 -0.93
C GLN A 717 -19.13 -25.55 -2.38
N LYS A 718 -18.91 -26.44 -3.35
CA LYS A 718 -18.76 -26.07 -4.78
C LYS A 718 -20.01 -25.43 -5.38
N THR A 719 -21.19 -25.84 -4.92
CA THR A 719 -22.48 -25.33 -5.42
C THR A 719 -22.94 -24.13 -4.60
N PHE A 720 -22.63 -24.13 -3.30
CA PHE A 720 -22.90 -23.02 -2.40
C PHE A 720 -22.21 -21.70 -2.81
N GLU A 721 -20.97 -21.76 -3.31
CA GLU A 721 -20.24 -20.58 -3.83
C GLU A 721 -21.00 -19.83 -4.95
N ARG A 722 -21.91 -20.49 -5.68
CA ARG A 722 -22.69 -19.87 -6.77
C ARG A 722 -23.97 -19.17 -6.33
N VAL A 723 -24.46 -19.48 -5.12
CA VAL A 723 -25.71 -18.94 -4.58
C VAL A 723 -25.49 -18.06 -3.35
N SER A 724 -24.23 -17.92 -2.92
CA SER A 724 -23.81 -17.06 -1.82
C SER A 724 -22.91 -15.93 -2.28
N GLY A 725 -23.09 -14.75 -1.70
CA GLY A 725 -22.17 -13.61 -1.81
C GLY A 725 -21.51 -13.34 -0.45
N TYR A 726 -20.26 -12.88 -0.45
CA TYR A 726 -19.54 -12.54 0.78
C TYR A 726 -18.85 -11.18 0.63
N CYS A 727 -19.27 -10.20 1.44
CA CYS A 727 -18.63 -8.90 1.53
C CYS A 727 -17.55 -8.96 2.63
N GLU A 728 -16.28 -8.82 2.25
CA GLU A 728 -15.16 -8.79 3.19
C GLU A 728 -15.06 -7.46 3.94
N GLN A 729 -14.45 -7.50 5.13
CA GLN A 729 -14.13 -6.29 5.90
C GLN A 729 -13.19 -5.33 5.14
N ASN A 730 -12.25 -5.87 4.37
CA ASN A 730 -11.31 -5.08 3.57
C ASN A 730 -11.82 -4.91 2.13
N ASP A 731 -12.17 -3.68 1.76
CA ASP A 731 -12.71 -3.36 0.44
C ASP A 731 -11.62 -3.25 -0.66
N ILE A 732 -11.13 -4.39 -1.13
CA ILE A 732 -10.07 -4.45 -2.16
C ILE A 732 -10.67 -4.51 -3.57
N HIS A 733 -10.48 -3.46 -4.35
CA HIS A 733 -10.94 -3.35 -5.74
C HIS A 733 -9.81 -2.86 -6.65
N SER A 734 -9.91 -3.13 -7.96
CA SER A 734 -8.91 -2.60 -8.91
C SER A 734 -9.02 -1.07 -8.99
N PRO A 735 -7.91 -0.32 -8.82
CA PRO A 735 -7.96 1.12 -8.63
C PRO A 735 -8.27 1.92 -9.90
N TYR A 736 -8.00 1.36 -11.08
CA TYR A 736 -8.05 2.07 -12.37
C TYR A 736 -9.35 1.88 -13.16
N ILE A 737 -10.34 1.18 -12.59
CA ILE A 737 -11.67 0.99 -13.16
C ILE A 737 -12.71 1.86 -12.43
N THR A 738 -13.84 2.14 -13.08
CA THR A 738 -14.95 2.89 -12.49
C THR A 738 -15.88 1.99 -11.66
N VAL A 739 -16.77 2.61 -10.90
CA VAL A 739 -17.83 1.91 -10.14
C VAL A 739 -18.70 1.04 -11.06
N GLU A 740 -19.24 1.60 -12.15
CA GLU A 740 -20.07 0.84 -13.10
C GLU A 740 -19.30 -0.32 -13.73
N GLU A 741 -18.06 -0.07 -14.17
CA GLU A 741 -17.22 -1.09 -14.80
C GLU A 741 -16.89 -2.24 -13.84
N SER A 742 -16.71 -1.96 -12.55
CA SER A 742 -16.47 -2.97 -11.52
C SER A 742 -17.68 -3.89 -11.35
N VAL A 743 -18.88 -3.30 -11.29
CA VAL A 743 -20.14 -4.05 -11.17
C VAL A 743 -20.41 -4.84 -12.46
N ARG A 744 -20.23 -4.22 -13.63
CA ARG A 744 -20.38 -4.88 -14.94
C ARG A 744 -19.40 -6.04 -15.12
N TYR A 745 -18.15 -5.88 -14.70
CA TYR A 745 -17.15 -6.94 -14.74
C TYR A 745 -17.58 -8.16 -13.90
N SER A 746 -18.10 -7.89 -12.70
CA SER A 746 -18.66 -8.94 -11.83
C SER A 746 -19.87 -9.63 -12.46
N ALA A 747 -20.79 -8.85 -13.03
CA ALA A 747 -21.98 -9.36 -13.71
C ALA A 747 -21.61 -10.30 -14.87
N TRP A 748 -20.67 -9.89 -15.73
CA TRP A 748 -20.24 -10.66 -16.89
C TRP A 748 -19.67 -12.04 -16.50
N LEU A 749 -18.96 -12.12 -15.38
CA LEU A 749 -18.32 -13.36 -14.93
C LEU A 749 -19.25 -14.28 -14.12
N ARG A 750 -20.19 -13.69 -13.36
CA ARG A 750 -21.00 -14.43 -12.37
C ARG A 750 -22.45 -14.68 -12.80
N LEU A 751 -22.97 -13.96 -13.78
CA LEU A 751 -24.32 -14.22 -14.31
C LEU A 751 -24.31 -15.40 -15.31
N PRO A 752 -25.36 -16.24 -15.31
CA PRO A 752 -25.56 -17.28 -16.32
C PRO A 752 -25.70 -16.70 -17.74
N LYS A 753 -25.18 -17.42 -18.75
CA LYS A 753 -25.23 -16.99 -20.16
C LYS A 753 -26.64 -16.80 -20.70
N GLU A 754 -27.60 -17.56 -20.18
CA GLU A 754 -29.01 -17.50 -20.56
C GLU A 754 -29.64 -16.15 -20.15
N ILE A 755 -29.10 -15.54 -19.10
CA ILE A 755 -29.53 -14.27 -18.55
C ILE A 755 -28.72 -13.10 -19.15
N ASP A 756 -27.45 -13.34 -19.53
CA ASP A 756 -26.48 -12.39 -20.06
C ASP A 756 -26.74 -11.96 -21.53
N SER A 757 -28.00 -11.79 -21.93
CA SER A 757 -28.26 -10.94 -23.10
C SER A 757 -27.77 -9.53 -22.77
N ALA A 758 -26.96 -8.90 -23.62
CA ALA A 758 -26.30 -7.61 -23.34
C ALA A 758 -27.25 -6.53 -22.79
N LYS A 759 -28.54 -6.56 -23.17
CA LYS A 759 -29.57 -5.65 -22.67
C LYS A 759 -30.10 -6.01 -21.27
N LYS A 760 -30.26 -7.29 -20.91
CA LYS A 760 -30.76 -7.70 -19.59
C LYS A 760 -29.67 -7.58 -18.52
N GLY A 761 -28.44 -7.99 -18.82
CA GLY A 761 -27.30 -7.84 -17.91
C GLY A 761 -27.03 -6.37 -17.57
N GLN A 762 -27.00 -5.48 -18.57
CA GLN A 762 -26.81 -4.05 -18.34
C GLN A 762 -27.96 -3.42 -17.53
N LYS A 763 -29.22 -3.77 -17.83
CA LYS A 763 -30.37 -3.31 -17.02
C LYS A 763 -30.28 -3.77 -15.56
N PHE A 764 -29.80 -4.99 -15.33
CA PHE A 764 -29.61 -5.49 -13.96
C PHE A 764 -28.46 -4.77 -13.24
N VAL A 765 -27.38 -4.43 -13.95
CA VAL A 765 -26.30 -3.58 -13.40
C VAL A 765 -26.83 -2.21 -13.00
N GLU A 766 -27.64 -1.57 -13.84
CA GLU A 766 -28.27 -0.28 -13.56
C GLU A 766 -29.18 -0.36 -12.32
N GLU A 767 -30.01 -1.41 -12.25
CA GLU A 767 -30.89 -1.67 -11.10
C GLU A 767 -30.11 -1.92 -9.79
N VAL A 768 -29.00 -2.66 -9.84
CA VAL A 768 -28.13 -2.87 -8.68
C VAL A 768 -27.49 -1.56 -8.22
N LEU A 769 -27.02 -0.73 -9.17
CA LEU A 769 -26.47 0.59 -8.85
C LEU A 769 -27.52 1.52 -8.25
N GLU A 770 -28.77 1.44 -8.70
CA GLU A 770 -29.89 2.20 -8.12
C GLU A 770 -30.26 1.69 -6.71
N THR A 771 -30.37 0.37 -6.52
CA THR A 771 -30.69 -0.28 -5.23
C THR A 771 -29.69 0.09 -4.14
N ILE A 772 -28.41 0.22 -4.51
CA ILE A 772 -27.30 0.57 -3.63
C ILE A 772 -27.01 2.10 -3.61
N GLU A 773 -27.81 2.91 -4.31
CA GLU A 773 -27.68 4.38 -4.39
C GLU A 773 -26.31 4.87 -4.93
N LEU A 774 -25.71 4.16 -5.88
CA LEU A 774 -24.41 4.50 -6.51
C LEU A 774 -24.52 5.20 -7.87
N ASP A 775 -25.72 5.45 -8.40
CA ASP A 775 -25.91 6.02 -9.75
C ASP A 775 -25.20 7.38 -9.95
N ASP A 776 -25.16 8.22 -8.92
CA ASP A 776 -24.50 9.54 -8.95
C ASP A 776 -22.98 9.47 -9.17
N ILE A 777 -22.35 8.35 -8.81
CA ILE A 777 -20.88 8.17 -8.83
C ILE A 777 -20.44 7.01 -9.73
N LYS A 778 -21.34 6.47 -10.56
CA LYS A 778 -21.06 5.31 -11.42
C LYS A 778 -19.85 5.46 -12.34
N ASP A 779 -19.58 6.69 -12.81
CA ASP A 779 -18.45 7.04 -13.67
C ASP A 779 -17.15 7.37 -12.91
N SER A 780 -17.16 7.34 -11.57
CA SER A 780 -16.00 7.70 -10.75
C SER A 780 -15.01 6.54 -10.66
N LEU A 781 -13.71 6.85 -10.73
CA LEU A 781 -12.65 5.86 -10.52
C LEU A 781 -12.63 5.37 -9.07
N VAL A 782 -12.41 4.06 -8.92
CA VAL A 782 -12.36 3.41 -7.61
C VAL A 782 -11.17 3.90 -6.77
N GLY A 783 -9.98 4.00 -7.37
CA GLY A 783 -8.76 4.48 -6.72
C GLY A 783 -8.20 3.57 -5.62
N ILE A 784 -7.02 3.94 -5.11
CA ILE A 784 -6.27 3.18 -4.10
C ILE A 784 -6.82 3.50 -2.70
N PRO A 785 -7.19 2.49 -1.87
CA PRO A 785 -7.71 2.70 -0.52
C PRO A 785 -6.81 3.63 0.32
N GLY A 786 -7.42 4.63 0.97
CA GLY A 786 -6.70 5.58 1.82
C GLY A 786 -5.82 6.60 1.07
N GLN A 787 -5.78 6.58 -0.26
CA GLN A 787 -4.94 7.51 -1.04
C GLN A 787 -5.72 8.29 -2.09
N SER A 788 -6.62 7.63 -2.83
CA SER A 788 -7.36 8.26 -3.95
C SER A 788 -8.67 7.54 -4.30
N GLY A 789 -9.53 8.21 -5.07
CA GLY A 789 -10.78 7.64 -5.59
C GLY A 789 -11.94 7.72 -4.60
N LEU A 790 -12.66 6.61 -4.42
CA LEU A 790 -13.89 6.54 -3.62
C LEU A 790 -13.64 6.71 -2.12
N SER A 791 -14.59 7.34 -1.43
CA SER A 791 -14.64 7.33 0.04
C SER A 791 -14.85 5.91 0.58
N THR A 792 -14.54 5.68 1.86
CA THR A 792 -14.73 4.38 2.52
C THR A 792 -16.18 3.89 2.39
N GLU A 793 -17.14 4.80 2.61
CA GLU A 793 -18.58 4.56 2.48
C GLU A 793 -18.99 4.10 1.07
N GLN A 794 -18.55 4.84 0.05
CA GLN A 794 -18.82 4.51 -1.34
C GLN A 794 -18.17 3.19 -1.76
N ARG A 795 -16.98 2.90 -1.22
CA ARG A 795 -16.25 1.67 -1.50
C ARG A 795 -16.93 0.45 -0.86
N LYS A 796 -17.46 0.57 0.35
CA LYS A 796 -18.28 -0.48 0.98
C LYS A 796 -19.52 -0.80 0.18
N ARG A 797 -20.25 0.24 -0.24
CA ARG A 797 -21.39 0.08 -1.14
C ARG A 797 -21.00 -0.58 -2.46
N LEU A 798 -19.85 -0.22 -3.04
CA LEU A 798 -19.32 -0.91 -4.22
C LEU A 798 -19.04 -2.40 -3.95
N THR A 799 -18.47 -2.76 -2.80
CA THR A 799 -18.30 -4.17 -2.41
C THR A 799 -19.63 -4.91 -2.37
N ILE A 800 -20.66 -4.32 -1.76
CA ILE A 800 -22.01 -4.90 -1.71
C ILE A 800 -22.59 -5.04 -3.13
N ALA A 801 -22.47 -4.02 -3.98
CA ALA A 801 -22.96 -4.03 -5.35
C ALA A 801 -22.27 -5.11 -6.21
N VAL A 802 -20.95 -5.26 -6.07
CA VAL A 802 -20.15 -6.26 -6.77
C VAL A 802 -20.59 -7.68 -6.40
N GLU A 803 -20.94 -7.94 -5.15
CA GLU A 803 -21.47 -9.25 -4.72
C GLU A 803 -22.94 -9.44 -5.11
N LEU A 804 -23.78 -8.40 -4.98
CA LEU A 804 -25.21 -8.45 -5.29
C LEU A 804 -25.49 -8.73 -6.77
N VAL A 805 -24.65 -8.21 -7.67
CA VAL A 805 -24.83 -8.41 -9.12
C VAL A 805 -24.60 -9.86 -9.57
N SER A 806 -24.10 -10.74 -8.69
CA SER A 806 -24.12 -12.18 -8.94
C SER A 806 -25.50 -12.83 -8.76
N ASN A 807 -26.52 -12.03 -8.41
CA ASN A 807 -27.87 -12.45 -8.06
C ASN A 807 -27.89 -13.55 -6.97
N PRO A 808 -27.14 -13.41 -5.85
CA PRO A 808 -27.05 -14.46 -4.84
C PRO A 808 -28.35 -14.56 -4.04
N SER A 809 -28.65 -15.75 -3.51
CA SER A 809 -29.78 -15.99 -2.61
C SER A 809 -29.44 -15.69 -1.15
N ILE A 810 -28.17 -15.87 -0.79
CA ILE A 810 -27.63 -15.68 0.56
C ILE A 810 -26.48 -14.67 0.49
N ILE A 811 -26.46 -13.68 1.38
CA ILE A 811 -25.37 -12.70 1.45
C ILE A 811 -24.82 -12.63 2.86
N PHE A 812 -23.52 -12.84 3.00
CA PHE A 812 -22.76 -12.58 4.22
C PHE A 812 -22.08 -11.22 4.11
N MET A 813 -22.15 -10.42 5.16
CA MET A 813 -21.47 -9.14 5.24
C MET A 813 -20.64 -9.09 6.52
N ASP A 814 -19.31 -9.10 6.35
CA ASP A 814 -18.41 -9.00 7.49
C ASP A 814 -18.16 -7.52 7.83
N GLU A 815 -18.80 -7.06 8.91
CA GLU A 815 -18.74 -5.69 9.42
C GLU A 815 -19.01 -4.61 8.35
N PRO A 816 -20.22 -4.57 7.75
CA PRO A 816 -20.54 -3.58 6.69
C PRO A 816 -20.46 -2.13 7.17
N THR A 817 -20.47 -1.89 8.49
CA THR A 817 -20.41 -0.55 9.10
C THR A 817 -19.02 -0.19 9.65
N SER A 818 -18.02 -1.09 9.61
CA SER A 818 -16.69 -0.80 10.17
C SER A 818 -15.95 0.33 9.44
N GLY A 819 -15.26 1.19 10.18
CA GLY A 819 -14.53 2.32 9.60
C GLY A 819 -15.42 3.35 8.88
N LEU A 820 -16.74 3.27 9.09
CA LEU A 820 -17.71 4.26 8.67
C LEU A 820 -18.22 5.01 9.88
N ASP A 821 -18.60 6.24 9.63
CA ASP A 821 -19.41 6.99 10.56
C ASP A 821 -20.88 6.57 10.57
N ALA A 822 -21.67 6.95 11.57
CA ALA A 822 -23.02 6.42 11.63
C ALA A 822 -23.98 6.96 10.53
N ARG A 823 -23.69 8.08 9.85
CA ARG A 823 -24.46 8.51 8.68
C ARG A 823 -24.14 7.64 7.47
N ALA A 824 -22.86 7.48 7.17
CA ALA A 824 -22.31 6.61 6.15
C ALA A 824 -22.75 5.15 6.40
N ALA A 825 -22.71 4.70 7.65
CA ALA A 825 -23.20 3.40 8.06
C ALA A 825 -24.72 3.30 7.90
N ALA A 826 -25.51 4.33 8.23
CA ALA A 826 -26.95 4.34 7.99
C ALA A 826 -27.28 4.30 6.49
N VAL A 827 -26.50 4.99 5.64
CA VAL A 827 -26.62 4.90 4.17
C VAL A 827 -26.30 3.49 3.68
N VAL A 828 -25.22 2.88 4.17
CA VAL A 828 -24.88 1.49 3.86
C VAL A 828 -25.98 0.54 4.35
N MET A 829 -26.45 0.68 5.58
CA MET A 829 -27.47 -0.18 6.18
C MET A 829 -28.83 -0.02 5.51
N ARG A 830 -29.16 1.18 5.03
CA ARG A 830 -30.32 1.41 4.17
C ARG A 830 -30.19 0.63 2.87
N ALA A 831 -29.03 0.67 2.21
CA ALA A 831 -28.76 -0.15 1.04
C ALA A 831 -28.85 -1.66 1.37
N VAL A 832 -28.33 -2.11 2.52
CA VAL A 832 -28.49 -3.50 2.99
C VAL A 832 -29.96 -3.86 3.20
N LYS A 833 -30.77 -2.98 3.78
CA LYS A 833 -32.21 -3.24 3.97
C LYS A 833 -32.96 -3.28 2.65
N ASN A 834 -32.58 -2.45 1.67
CA ASN A 834 -33.10 -2.55 0.30
C ASN A 834 -32.79 -3.93 -0.30
N VAL A 835 -31.58 -4.45 -0.09
CA VAL A 835 -31.19 -5.80 -0.53
C VAL A 835 -32.02 -6.88 0.18
N VAL A 836 -32.24 -6.77 1.49
CA VAL A 836 -33.09 -7.71 2.25
C VAL A 836 -34.53 -7.67 1.74
N GLY A 837 -35.05 -6.47 1.43
CA GLY A 837 -36.39 -6.24 0.88
C GLY A 837 -36.66 -6.95 -0.46
N THR A 838 -35.60 -7.37 -1.17
CA THR A 838 -35.75 -8.21 -2.37
C THR A 838 -36.10 -9.68 -2.06
N GLY A 839 -36.03 -10.11 -0.79
CA GLY A 839 -36.32 -11.47 -0.33
C GLY A 839 -35.08 -12.35 -0.06
N ARG A 840 -33.89 -11.76 0.04
CA ARG A 840 -32.62 -12.49 0.26
C ARG A 840 -32.37 -12.81 1.73
N THR A 841 -31.66 -13.90 1.98
CA THR A 841 -31.14 -14.22 3.32
C THR A 841 -29.86 -13.41 3.54
N THR A 842 -29.87 -12.48 4.50
CA THR A 842 -28.73 -11.58 4.72
C THR A 842 -28.26 -11.65 6.16
N VAL A 843 -26.96 -11.85 6.35
CA VAL A 843 -26.32 -11.98 7.67
C VAL A 843 -25.18 -11.00 7.77
N CYS A 844 -25.16 -10.19 8.82
CA CYS A 844 -24.12 -9.21 9.04
C CYS A 844 -23.44 -9.43 10.40
N THR A 845 -22.11 -9.46 10.46
CA THR A 845 -21.41 -9.22 11.72
C THR A 845 -21.44 -7.73 12.00
N ILE A 846 -21.77 -7.31 13.22
CA ILE A 846 -21.68 -5.91 13.62
C ILE A 846 -21.05 -5.78 15.00
N HIS A 847 -20.25 -4.73 15.14
CA HIS A 847 -19.64 -4.32 16.40
C HIS A 847 -20.30 -3.02 16.88
N GLN A 848 -21.09 -3.11 17.96
CA GLN A 848 -21.75 -1.97 18.65
C GLN A 848 -22.39 -0.89 17.72
N PRO A 849 -23.54 -1.18 17.09
CA PRO A 849 -24.26 -0.22 16.25
C PRO A 849 -24.96 0.88 17.05
N SER A 850 -25.31 1.99 16.39
CA SER A 850 -26.26 2.98 16.92
C SER A 850 -27.66 2.37 17.06
N ILE A 851 -28.54 3.02 17.85
CA ILE A 851 -29.91 2.56 18.08
C ILE A 851 -30.66 2.35 16.75
N ASP A 852 -30.59 3.34 15.85
CA ASP A 852 -31.26 3.28 14.54
C ASP A 852 -30.77 2.09 13.69
N ILE A 853 -29.46 1.83 13.68
CA ILE A 853 -28.89 0.71 12.94
C ILE A 853 -29.26 -0.61 13.60
N PHE A 854 -29.22 -0.67 14.94
CA PHE A 854 -29.56 -1.88 15.69
C PHE A 854 -31.02 -2.28 15.47
N GLU A 855 -31.93 -1.31 15.52
CA GLU A 855 -33.36 -1.54 15.32
C GLU A 855 -33.74 -1.80 13.85
N THR A 856 -32.80 -1.63 12.91
CA THR A 856 -32.98 -2.06 11.51
C THR A 856 -32.89 -3.58 11.34
N PHE A 857 -32.26 -4.28 12.29
CA PHE A 857 -32.16 -5.74 12.29
C PHE A 857 -33.46 -6.41 12.70
N ASP A 858 -33.76 -7.53 12.05
CA ASP A 858 -34.96 -8.31 12.32
C ASP A 858 -34.68 -9.39 13.39
N GLU A 859 -33.48 -9.99 13.36
CA GLU A 859 -33.02 -11.05 14.27
C GLU A 859 -31.60 -10.79 14.78
N LEU A 860 -31.28 -11.36 15.94
CA LEU A 860 -29.97 -11.27 16.59
C LEU A 860 -29.50 -12.67 17.04
N ILE A 861 -28.26 -13.01 16.69
CA ILE A 861 -27.47 -14.06 17.33
C ILE A 861 -26.36 -13.39 18.14
N LEU A 862 -26.41 -13.54 19.47
CA LEU A 862 -25.41 -13.00 20.39
C LEU A 862 -24.49 -14.11 20.88
N MET A 863 -23.19 -13.92 20.70
CA MET A 863 -22.13 -14.85 21.11
C MET A 863 -21.28 -14.28 22.24
N LYS A 864 -20.84 -15.16 23.15
CA LYS A 864 -19.84 -14.82 24.17
C LYS A 864 -18.48 -15.45 23.89
N SER A 865 -17.46 -15.01 24.64
CA SER A 865 -16.11 -15.59 24.61
C SER A 865 -16.16 -17.11 24.83
N GLY A 866 -15.35 -17.85 24.07
CA GLY A 866 -15.39 -19.31 24.04
C GLY A 866 -16.36 -19.91 23.01
N GLY A 867 -16.89 -19.10 22.09
CA GLY A 867 -17.60 -19.60 20.92
C GLY A 867 -18.94 -20.24 21.24
N LYS A 868 -19.71 -19.63 22.15
CA LYS A 868 -21.05 -20.10 22.59
C LYS A 868 -22.10 -19.02 22.37
N ILE A 869 -23.34 -19.43 22.07
CA ILE A 869 -24.50 -18.54 21.94
C ILE A 869 -25.12 -18.28 23.32
N ILE A 870 -25.52 -17.03 23.54
CA ILE A 870 -26.25 -16.58 24.74
C ILE A 870 -27.62 -15.99 24.42
N TYR A 871 -27.89 -15.66 23.15
CA TYR A 871 -29.20 -15.25 22.68
C TYR A 871 -29.35 -15.56 21.18
N ASN A 872 -30.52 -16.04 20.78
CA ASN A 872 -30.91 -16.21 19.38
C ASN A 872 -32.41 -15.92 19.25
N GLY A 873 -32.78 -14.87 18.52
CA GLY A 873 -34.19 -14.53 18.34
C GLY A 873 -34.43 -13.15 17.71
N MET A 874 -35.72 -12.79 17.59
CA MET A 874 -36.15 -11.49 17.08
C MET A 874 -35.95 -10.38 18.12
N LEU A 875 -35.46 -9.23 17.68
CA LEU A 875 -35.29 -8.05 18.55
C LEU A 875 -36.64 -7.51 19.06
N GLY A 876 -37.67 -7.53 18.22
CA GLY A 876 -38.97 -6.91 18.51
C GLY A 876 -38.94 -5.38 18.31
N HIS A 877 -40.12 -4.76 18.34
CA HIS A 877 -40.23 -3.30 18.22
C HIS A 877 -39.46 -2.63 19.37
N HIS A 878 -38.59 -1.67 19.07
CA HIS A 878 -37.73 -1.01 20.04
C HIS A 878 -36.84 -1.98 20.86
N SER A 879 -36.47 -3.13 20.28
CA SER A 879 -35.67 -4.17 20.94
C SER A 879 -36.31 -4.76 22.22
N SER A 880 -37.65 -4.69 22.35
CA SER A 880 -38.35 -5.07 23.59
C SER A 880 -38.13 -6.53 23.99
N ARG A 881 -38.13 -7.47 23.04
CA ARG A 881 -37.97 -8.91 23.32
C ARG A 881 -36.58 -9.25 23.86
N LEU A 882 -35.55 -8.58 23.34
CA LEU A 882 -34.18 -8.72 23.83
C LEU A 882 -34.07 -8.21 25.27
N ILE A 883 -34.62 -7.02 25.53
CA ILE A 883 -34.58 -6.37 26.84
C ILE A 883 -35.34 -7.21 27.87
N GLU A 884 -36.54 -7.68 27.54
CA GLU A 884 -37.36 -8.55 28.38
C GLU A 884 -36.63 -9.85 28.74
N TYR A 885 -35.94 -10.48 27.77
CA TYR A 885 -35.18 -11.71 28.00
C TYR A 885 -34.07 -11.50 29.04
N PHE A 886 -33.18 -10.53 28.84
CA PHE A 886 -32.07 -10.31 29.76
C PHE A 886 -32.51 -9.76 31.12
N GLN A 887 -33.56 -8.93 31.17
CA GLN A 887 -34.12 -8.44 32.44
C GLN A 887 -34.87 -9.52 33.23
N SER A 888 -35.31 -10.60 32.59
CA SER A 888 -35.90 -11.75 33.28
C SER A 888 -34.87 -12.56 34.09
N ILE A 889 -33.58 -12.39 33.79
CA ILE A 889 -32.49 -13.10 34.47
C ILE A 889 -32.18 -12.36 35.80
N PRO A 890 -32.24 -13.05 36.95
CA PRO A 890 -31.97 -12.45 38.25
C PRO A 890 -30.57 -11.81 38.33
N GLY A 891 -30.50 -10.56 38.79
CA GLY A 891 -29.24 -9.83 39.00
C GLY A 891 -28.76 -9.00 37.80
N VAL A 892 -29.36 -9.16 36.61
CA VAL A 892 -29.02 -8.32 35.45
C VAL A 892 -29.55 -6.89 35.64
N PRO A 893 -28.71 -5.85 35.47
CA PRO A 893 -29.14 -4.46 35.65
C PRO A 893 -30.15 -4.05 34.58
N LYS A 894 -31.21 -3.34 34.99
CA LYS A 894 -32.21 -2.79 34.05
C LYS A 894 -31.58 -1.73 33.14
N ILE A 895 -32.07 -1.66 31.91
CA ILE A 895 -31.65 -0.64 30.95
C ILE A 895 -32.12 0.74 31.42
N LYS A 896 -31.26 1.76 31.28
CA LYS A 896 -31.62 3.15 31.57
C LYS A 896 -32.43 3.75 30.42
N ASP A 897 -33.23 4.76 30.70
CA ASP A 897 -33.98 5.48 29.65
C ASP A 897 -33.02 6.08 28.62
N ASN A 898 -33.37 5.97 27.33
CA ASN A 898 -32.56 6.40 26.19
C ASN A 898 -31.15 5.79 26.05
N TYR A 899 -30.86 4.72 26.79
CA TYR A 899 -29.60 3.99 26.64
C TYR A 899 -29.65 3.02 25.45
N ASN A 900 -28.54 2.86 24.74
CA ASN A 900 -28.49 2.00 23.55
C ASN A 900 -28.61 0.51 23.94
N PRO A 901 -29.66 -0.22 23.49
CA PRO A 901 -29.84 -1.63 23.81
C PRO A 901 -28.67 -2.52 23.38
N ALA A 902 -28.02 -2.19 22.28
CA ALA A 902 -26.89 -2.96 21.76
C ALA A 902 -25.63 -2.82 22.63
N THR A 903 -25.41 -1.63 23.20
CA THR A 903 -24.32 -1.37 24.15
C THR A 903 -24.63 -2.05 25.48
N TRP A 904 -25.84 -1.84 26.00
CA TRP A 904 -26.30 -2.43 27.25
C TRP A 904 -26.17 -3.94 27.28
N MET A 905 -26.62 -4.64 26.23
CA MET A 905 -26.56 -6.11 26.22
C MET A 905 -25.10 -6.61 26.31
N LEU A 906 -24.15 -5.95 25.64
CA LEU A 906 -22.74 -6.37 25.65
C LEU A 906 -22.07 -6.13 27.01
N GLU A 907 -22.46 -5.06 27.72
CA GLU A 907 -22.01 -4.75 29.08
C GLU A 907 -22.62 -5.70 30.10
N ALA A 908 -23.94 -5.91 30.00
CA ALA A 908 -24.72 -6.78 30.88
C ALA A 908 -24.31 -8.27 30.75
N THR A 909 -23.81 -8.68 29.58
CA THR A 909 -23.30 -10.04 29.35
C THR A 909 -21.77 -10.11 29.30
N SER A 910 -21.07 -9.16 29.91
CA SER A 910 -19.61 -9.17 29.99
C SER A 910 -19.09 -10.24 30.96
N ALA A 911 -17.85 -10.70 30.78
CA ALA A 911 -17.25 -11.71 31.64
C ALA A 911 -17.16 -11.27 33.12
N ALA A 912 -16.91 -9.98 33.37
CA ALA A 912 -16.89 -9.43 34.72
C ALA A 912 -18.25 -9.55 35.43
N VAL A 913 -19.34 -9.35 34.69
CA VAL A 913 -20.70 -9.49 35.21
C VAL A 913 -21.09 -10.97 35.38
N GLU A 914 -20.67 -11.86 34.47
CA GLU A 914 -20.82 -13.32 34.67
C GLU A 914 -20.13 -13.79 35.95
N ASP A 915 -18.92 -13.31 36.22
CA ASP A 915 -18.15 -13.64 37.42
C ASP A 915 -18.76 -13.05 38.70
N GLU A 916 -19.26 -11.82 38.65
CA GLU A 916 -19.94 -11.16 39.77
C GLU A 916 -21.24 -11.87 40.15
N LEU A 917 -22.05 -12.21 39.14
CA LEU A 917 -23.33 -12.89 39.32
C LEU A 917 -23.17 -14.40 39.53
N LYS A 918 -21.98 -14.97 39.25
CA LYS A 918 -21.67 -16.41 39.24
C LYS A 918 -22.63 -17.22 38.38
N ILE A 919 -22.97 -16.70 37.20
CA ILE A 919 -23.86 -17.34 36.21
C ILE A 919 -23.12 -17.57 34.89
N ASP A 920 -23.57 -18.57 34.13
CA ASP A 920 -23.14 -18.76 32.73
C ASP A 920 -24.34 -18.53 31.80
N PHE A 921 -24.34 -17.41 31.08
CA PHE A 921 -25.43 -17.07 30.16
C PHE A 921 -25.66 -18.12 29.07
N SER A 922 -24.63 -18.90 28.71
CA SER A 922 -24.77 -19.95 27.69
C SER A 922 -25.56 -21.16 28.19
N ILE A 923 -25.50 -21.44 29.50
CA ILE A 923 -26.31 -22.51 30.12
C ILE A 923 -27.76 -22.03 30.22
N ILE A 924 -27.98 -20.80 30.69
CA ILE A 924 -29.31 -20.18 30.77
C ILE A 924 -29.99 -20.17 29.40
N PHE A 925 -29.24 -19.82 28.34
CA PHE A 925 -29.77 -19.87 26.99
C PHE A 925 -30.19 -21.29 26.59
N LYS A 926 -29.36 -22.32 26.83
CA LYS A 926 -29.69 -23.73 26.50
C LYS A 926 -30.95 -24.23 27.21
N GLU A 927 -31.23 -23.76 28.43
CA GLU A 927 -32.42 -24.11 29.20
C GLU A 927 -33.66 -23.26 28.85
N SER A 928 -33.48 -22.18 28.09
CA SER A 928 -34.55 -21.23 27.76
C SER A 928 -35.48 -21.70 26.64
N HIS A 929 -36.70 -21.16 26.62
CA HIS A 929 -37.67 -21.38 25.53
C HIS A 929 -37.13 -20.93 24.16
N LEU A 930 -36.29 -19.88 24.11
CA LEU A 930 -35.67 -19.40 22.87
C LEU A 930 -34.78 -20.46 22.21
N HIS A 931 -34.08 -21.27 23.01
CA HIS A 931 -33.28 -22.36 22.48
C HIS A 931 -34.14 -23.51 21.94
N GLN A 932 -35.26 -23.83 22.61
CA GLN A 932 -36.22 -24.81 22.13
C GLN A 932 -36.87 -24.37 20.80
N ASP A 933 -37.25 -23.09 20.69
CA ASP A 933 -37.76 -22.50 19.45
C ASP A 933 -36.71 -22.56 18.33
N THR A 934 -35.44 -22.30 18.66
CA THR A 934 -34.32 -22.42 17.72
C THR A 934 -34.17 -23.85 17.20
N LEU A 935 -34.24 -24.85 18.10
CA LEU A 935 -34.13 -26.26 17.72
C LEU A 935 -35.26 -26.70 16.80
N GLU A 936 -36.50 -26.29 17.08
CA GLU A 936 -37.65 -26.60 16.23
C GLU A 936 -37.55 -25.88 14.88
N LEU A 937 -37.11 -24.62 14.85
CA LEU A 937 -36.87 -23.89 13.61
C LEU A 937 -35.79 -24.58 12.75
N VAL A 938 -34.67 -24.98 13.35
CA VAL A 938 -33.61 -25.71 12.66
C VAL A 938 -34.12 -27.04 12.12
N ARG A 939 -34.97 -27.76 12.88
CA ARG A 939 -35.60 -29.00 12.43
C ARG A 939 -36.46 -28.78 11.19
N GLN A 940 -37.32 -27.76 11.22
CA GLN A 940 -38.20 -27.40 10.11
C GLN A 940 -37.42 -26.98 8.85
N LEU A 941 -36.36 -26.17 9.00
CA LEU A 941 -35.54 -25.71 7.88
C LEU A 941 -34.54 -26.76 7.37
N SER A 942 -34.32 -27.82 8.13
CA SER A 942 -33.47 -28.95 7.74
C SER A 942 -34.19 -29.95 6.83
N GLU A 943 -35.51 -29.84 6.69
CA GLU A 943 -36.32 -30.67 5.77
C GLU A 943 -36.52 -29.92 4.44
N PRO A 944 -36.24 -30.55 3.28
CA PRO A 944 -36.47 -29.92 1.99
C PRO A 944 -37.95 -29.64 1.73
N ALA A 945 -38.26 -28.46 1.21
CA ALA A 945 -39.63 -28.10 0.82
C ALA A 945 -40.16 -29.02 -0.30
N PRO A 946 -41.48 -29.35 -0.33
CA PRO A 946 -42.04 -30.23 -1.36
C PRO A 946 -41.84 -29.67 -2.77
N GLY A 947 -41.12 -30.42 -3.62
CA GLY A 947 -40.83 -30.03 -5.01
C GLY A 947 -39.58 -29.17 -5.20
N SER A 948 -38.83 -28.86 -4.13
CA SER A 948 -37.50 -28.25 -4.25
C SER A 948 -36.50 -29.26 -4.83
N LYS A 949 -35.40 -28.75 -5.40
CA LYS A 949 -34.32 -29.56 -5.95
C LYS A 949 -33.03 -29.21 -5.23
N ASP A 950 -32.17 -30.20 -5.06
CA ASP A 950 -30.82 -29.99 -4.55
C ASP A 950 -30.04 -29.06 -5.50
N LEU A 951 -29.17 -28.23 -4.91
CA LEU A 951 -28.37 -27.24 -5.61
C LEU A 951 -27.28 -27.94 -6.43
N HIS A 952 -27.56 -28.18 -7.71
CA HIS A 952 -26.60 -28.79 -8.64
C HIS A 952 -26.33 -27.89 -9.85
N PHE A 953 -25.04 -27.59 -10.07
CA PHE A 953 -24.56 -26.86 -11.23
C PHE A 953 -23.61 -27.73 -12.06
N SER A 954 -23.80 -27.76 -13.39
CA SER A 954 -22.98 -28.57 -14.30
C SER A 954 -21.51 -28.13 -14.38
N THR A 955 -21.24 -26.86 -14.08
CA THR A 955 -19.92 -26.23 -14.17
C THR A 955 -19.63 -25.41 -12.92
N ARG A 956 -18.34 -25.35 -12.56
CA ARG A 956 -17.86 -24.53 -11.43
C ARG A 956 -18.09 -23.03 -11.67
N PHE A 957 -17.86 -22.56 -12.89
CA PHE A 957 -18.01 -21.15 -13.27
C PHE A 957 -19.17 -21.00 -14.27
N PRO A 958 -19.97 -19.92 -14.19
CA PRO A 958 -21.05 -19.66 -15.16
C PRO A 958 -20.53 -19.45 -16.59
N GLN A 959 -19.39 -18.79 -16.75
CA GLN A 959 -18.76 -18.52 -18.04
C GLN A 959 -17.72 -19.58 -18.41
N ASN A 960 -17.59 -19.86 -19.71
CA ASN A 960 -16.54 -20.74 -20.24
C ASN A 960 -15.17 -20.07 -20.12
N ASN A 961 -14.09 -20.86 -20.19
CA ASN A 961 -12.71 -20.36 -20.07
C ASN A 961 -12.38 -19.19 -21.03
N VAL A 962 -12.89 -19.21 -22.26
CA VAL A 962 -12.68 -18.12 -23.24
C VAL A 962 -13.42 -16.84 -22.81
N GLY A 963 -14.65 -16.97 -22.31
CA GLY A 963 -15.41 -15.83 -21.79
C GLY A 963 -14.74 -15.20 -20.58
N GLN A 964 -14.24 -16.04 -19.66
CA GLN A 964 -13.44 -15.58 -18.52
C GLN A 964 -12.17 -14.84 -18.96
N PHE A 965 -11.43 -15.40 -19.93
CA PHE A 965 -10.22 -14.77 -20.48
C PHE A 965 -10.53 -13.40 -21.11
N MET A 966 -11.59 -13.30 -21.92
CA MET A 966 -11.99 -12.04 -22.56
C MET A 966 -12.44 -10.98 -21.56
N ALA A 967 -13.19 -11.37 -20.52
CA ALA A 967 -13.57 -10.46 -19.44
C ALA A 967 -12.34 -9.96 -18.68
N CYS A 968 -11.43 -10.85 -18.28
CA CYS A 968 -10.18 -10.49 -17.62
C CYS A 968 -9.33 -9.55 -18.51
N LEU A 969 -9.22 -9.85 -19.81
CA LEU A 969 -8.48 -9.03 -20.77
C LEU A 969 -9.10 -7.65 -20.93
N TRP A 970 -10.43 -7.56 -20.93
CA TRP A 970 -11.16 -6.30 -20.98
C TRP A 970 -10.88 -5.43 -19.74
N LYS A 971 -10.92 -6.01 -18.53
CA LYS A 971 -10.56 -5.30 -17.29
C LYS A 971 -9.10 -4.81 -17.35
N GLN A 972 -8.18 -5.70 -17.74
CA GLN A 972 -6.77 -5.35 -17.84
C GLN A 972 -6.52 -4.28 -18.90
N HIS A 973 -7.21 -4.30 -20.04
CA HIS A 973 -7.09 -3.26 -21.06
C HIS A 973 -7.42 -1.86 -20.50
N LEU A 974 -8.53 -1.73 -19.78
CA LEU A 974 -8.91 -0.47 -19.14
C LEU A 974 -7.90 -0.04 -18.07
N SER A 975 -7.45 -0.98 -17.24
CA SER A 975 -6.48 -0.71 -16.16
C SER A 975 -5.13 -0.23 -16.71
N TYR A 976 -4.61 -0.88 -17.74
CA TYR A 976 -3.37 -0.49 -18.42
C TYR A 976 -3.50 0.87 -19.11
N TRP A 977 -4.62 1.12 -19.81
CA TRP A 977 -4.82 2.39 -20.48
C TRP A 977 -4.92 3.57 -19.51
N ARG A 978 -5.55 3.36 -18.34
CA ARG A 978 -5.77 4.39 -17.32
C ARG A 978 -4.68 4.47 -16.25
N SER A 979 -3.57 3.75 -16.43
CA SER A 979 -2.37 3.83 -15.58
C SER A 979 -1.22 4.53 -16.32
N PRO A 980 -1.28 5.87 -16.50
CA PRO A 980 -0.22 6.60 -17.17
C PRO A 980 1.12 6.47 -16.42
N GLU A 981 1.10 6.38 -15.09
CA GLU A 981 2.32 6.17 -14.30
C GLU A 981 3.06 4.89 -14.70
N TYR A 982 2.36 3.86 -15.16
CA TYR A 982 2.97 2.62 -15.62
C TYR A 982 3.39 2.69 -17.09
N ASN A 983 2.42 2.87 -17.99
CA ASN A 983 2.67 2.75 -19.43
C ASN A 983 3.36 3.97 -20.02
N LEU A 984 2.91 5.20 -19.69
CA LEU A 984 3.48 6.42 -20.26
C LEU A 984 4.95 6.58 -19.86
N ILE A 985 5.28 6.28 -18.59
CA ILE A 985 6.66 6.34 -18.10
C ILE A 985 7.55 5.34 -18.84
N ARG A 986 7.08 4.10 -19.09
CA ARG A 986 7.81 3.09 -19.89
C ARG A 986 8.05 3.57 -21.34
N PHE A 987 7.05 4.18 -21.98
CA PHE A 987 7.21 4.73 -23.34
C PHE A 987 8.21 5.88 -23.39
N VAL A 988 8.10 6.85 -22.47
CA VAL A 988 9.03 7.99 -22.39
C VAL A 988 10.45 7.49 -22.13
N PHE A 989 10.62 6.56 -21.20
CA PHE A 989 11.92 5.94 -20.93
C PHE A 989 12.50 5.26 -22.17
N MET A 990 11.69 4.46 -22.88
CA MET A 990 12.17 3.76 -24.06
C MET A 990 12.64 4.73 -25.15
N ILE A 991 11.89 5.81 -25.40
CA ILE A 991 12.28 6.84 -26.38
C ILE A 991 13.59 7.53 -25.95
N VAL A 992 13.68 7.96 -24.69
CA VAL A 992 14.88 8.63 -24.16
C VAL A 992 16.09 7.71 -24.21
N ALA A 993 15.93 6.44 -23.80
CA ALA A 993 16.99 5.45 -23.86
C ALA A 993 17.40 5.16 -25.32
N ALA A 994 16.45 4.99 -26.24
CA ALA A 994 16.73 4.76 -27.66
C ALA A 994 17.54 5.91 -28.28
N ILE A 995 17.14 7.17 -28.01
CA ILE A 995 17.85 8.36 -28.48
C ILE A 995 19.25 8.41 -27.88
N LEU A 996 19.39 8.13 -26.57
CA LEU A 996 20.67 8.09 -25.90
C LEU A 996 21.61 7.06 -26.54
N PHE A 997 21.13 5.82 -26.74
CA PHE A 997 21.90 4.76 -27.41
C PHE A 997 22.29 5.17 -28.82
N GLY A 998 21.34 5.66 -29.62
CA GLY A 998 21.60 6.13 -30.98
C GLY A 998 22.62 7.26 -31.03
N ALA A 999 22.60 8.16 -30.05
CA ALA A 999 23.51 9.30 -30.00
C ALA A 999 24.93 8.92 -29.54
N VAL A 1000 25.05 7.99 -28.58
CA VAL A 1000 26.35 7.47 -28.10
C VAL A 1000 27.04 6.64 -29.19
N PHE A 1001 26.28 5.82 -29.91
CA PHE A 1001 26.80 4.91 -30.95
C PHE A 1001 26.60 5.45 -32.38
N TRP A 1002 26.54 6.78 -32.53
CA TRP A 1002 26.22 7.43 -33.80
C TRP A 1002 27.09 6.92 -34.96
N GLN A 1003 26.45 6.31 -35.96
CA GLN A 1003 27.06 5.73 -37.17
C GLN A 1003 28.17 4.69 -36.96
N LYS A 1004 28.30 4.12 -35.75
CA LYS A 1004 29.33 3.11 -35.43
C LYS A 1004 29.06 1.74 -36.06
N GLY A 1005 27.84 1.45 -36.49
CA GLY A 1005 27.47 0.18 -37.13
C GLY A 1005 28.19 -0.09 -38.45
N ASN A 1006 28.64 0.95 -39.16
CA ASN A 1006 29.36 0.80 -40.44
C ASN A 1006 30.89 0.79 -40.28
N GLU A 1007 31.42 1.24 -39.14
CA GLU A 1007 32.86 1.42 -38.90
C GLU A 1007 33.54 0.14 -38.37
N ILE A 1008 33.51 -0.97 -39.10
CA ILE A 1008 34.02 -2.27 -38.61
C ILE A 1008 35.38 -2.55 -39.24
N ASN A 1009 36.41 -1.85 -38.79
CA ASN A 1009 37.76 -2.00 -39.36
C ASN A 1009 38.69 -2.76 -38.42
N THR A 1010 38.46 -2.62 -37.11
CA THR A 1010 39.25 -3.27 -36.06
C THR A 1010 38.38 -4.15 -35.18
N GLN A 1011 39.01 -5.07 -34.45
CA GLN A 1011 38.37 -5.86 -33.40
C GLN A 1011 37.66 -4.99 -32.34
N GLN A 1012 38.27 -3.86 -31.94
CA GLN A 1012 37.69 -2.96 -30.95
C GLN A 1012 36.38 -2.34 -31.46
N ASP A 1013 36.30 -2.03 -32.74
CA ASP A 1013 35.05 -1.49 -33.33
C ASP A 1013 33.92 -2.51 -33.27
N LEU A 1014 34.21 -3.78 -33.57
CA LEU A 1014 33.25 -4.87 -33.45
C LEU A 1014 32.82 -5.10 -32.00
N PHE A 1015 33.75 -5.02 -31.05
CA PHE A 1015 33.43 -5.07 -29.61
C PHE A 1015 32.60 -3.89 -29.14
N ASN A 1016 32.82 -2.68 -29.65
CA ASN A 1016 32.00 -1.51 -29.32
C ASN A 1016 30.55 -1.72 -29.80
N VAL A 1017 30.36 -2.21 -31.03
CA VAL A 1017 29.04 -2.52 -31.58
C VAL A 1017 28.37 -3.66 -30.80
N PHE A 1018 29.10 -4.72 -30.48
CA PHE A 1018 28.56 -5.82 -29.69
C PHE A 1018 28.23 -5.39 -28.25
N GLY A 1019 29.05 -4.51 -27.69
CA GLY A 1019 28.85 -3.85 -26.41
C GLY A 1019 27.56 -3.03 -26.35
N SER A 1020 27.20 -2.35 -27.45
CA SER A 1020 25.92 -1.63 -27.54
C SER A 1020 24.72 -2.58 -27.41
N MET A 1021 24.78 -3.72 -28.12
CA MET A 1021 23.75 -4.76 -28.06
C MET A 1021 23.68 -5.40 -26.67
N TYR A 1022 24.84 -5.66 -26.04
CA TYR A 1022 24.96 -6.19 -24.69
C TYR A 1022 24.29 -5.29 -23.63
N ILE A 1023 24.61 -3.99 -23.60
CA ILE A 1023 23.97 -3.07 -22.64
C ILE A 1023 22.47 -3.00 -22.89
N ALA A 1024 22.05 -2.89 -24.15
CA ALA A 1024 20.65 -2.80 -24.51
C ALA A 1024 19.86 -4.03 -24.03
N VAL A 1025 20.34 -5.25 -24.31
CA VAL A 1025 19.67 -6.49 -23.91
C VAL A 1025 19.59 -6.61 -22.38
N ILE A 1026 20.71 -6.39 -21.68
CA ILE A 1026 20.76 -6.61 -20.22
C ILE A 1026 20.01 -5.52 -19.47
N PHE A 1027 20.36 -4.24 -19.67
CA PHE A 1027 19.90 -3.18 -18.77
C PHE A 1027 18.51 -2.64 -19.12
N LEU A 1028 18.13 -2.59 -20.42
CA LEU A 1028 16.73 -2.31 -20.77
C LEU A 1028 15.83 -3.45 -20.33
N GLY A 1029 16.30 -4.70 -20.47
CA GLY A 1029 15.62 -5.89 -19.96
C GLY A 1029 15.36 -5.85 -18.44
N ILE A 1030 16.39 -5.50 -17.65
CA ILE A 1030 16.28 -5.33 -16.20
C ILE A 1030 15.23 -4.27 -15.84
N ASN A 1031 15.19 -3.15 -16.57
CA ASN A 1031 14.17 -2.12 -16.35
C ASN A 1031 12.75 -2.65 -16.55
N TYR A 1032 12.52 -3.40 -17.62
CA TYR A 1032 11.23 -4.03 -17.89
C TYR A 1032 10.80 -5.01 -16.82
N CYS A 1033 11.74 -5.80 -16.33
CA CYS A 1033 11.49 -6.75 -15.25
C CYS A 1033 11.22 -6.04 -13.92
N SER A 1034 11.89 -4.93 -13.63
CA SER A 1034 11.75 -4.19 -12.36
C SER A 1034 10.47 -3.35 -12.29
N THR A 1035 10.05 -2.76 -13.40
CA THR A 1035 8.86 -1.88 -13.45
C THR A 1035 7.53 -2.64 -13.31
N ILE A 1036 7.47 -3.89 -13.77
CA ILE A 1036 6.26 -4.74 -13.67
C ILE A 1036 6.04 -5.30 -12.25
N LEU A 1037 7.09 -5.42 -11.42
CA LEU A 1037 7.00 -5.98 -10.06
C LEU A 1037 5.90 -5.31 -9.21
N PRO A 1038 5.90 -3.97 -9.01
CA PRO A 1038 4.90 -3.30 -8.16
C PRO A 1038 3.47 -3.41 -8.75
N TYR A 1039 3.33 -3.32 -10.08
CA TYR A 1039 2.01 -3.42 -10.73
C TYR A 1039 1.36 -4.79 -10.50
N VAL A 1040 2.13 -5.88 -10.65
CA VAL A 1040 1.65 -7.24 -10.37
C VAL A 1040 1.34 -7.43 -8.89
N ALA A 1041 2.12 -6.81 -7.99
CA ALA A 1041 1.88 -6.90 -6.55
C ALA A 1041 0.49 -6.35 -6.16
N THR A 1042 0.13 -5.17 -6.70
CA THR A 1042 -1.18 -4.55 -6.47
C THR A 1042 -2.32 -5.40 -7.03
N GLU A 1043 -2.24 -5.81 -8.29
CA GLU A 1043 -3.30 -6.62 -8.92
C GLU A 1043 -3.44 -8.02 -8.30
N ARG A 1044 -2.35 -8.59 -7.75
CA ARG A 1044 -2.41 -9.87 -7.04
C ARG A 1044 -3.31 -9.82 -5.79
N SER A 1045 -3.34 -8.69 -5.08
CA SER A 1045 -4.22 -8.52 -3.91
C SER A 1045 -5.71 -8.56 -4.32
N VAL A 1046 -6.04 -7.94 -5.46
CA VAL A 1046 -7.37 -7.94 -6.06
C VAL A 1046 -7.73 -9.33 -6.58
N LEU A 1047 -6.79 -10.01 -7.24
CA LEU A 1047 -6.93 -11.39 -7.73
C LEU A 1047 -7.34 -12.34 -6.61
N TYR A 1048 -6.71 -12.27 -5.44
CA TYR A 1048 -7.06 -13.17 -4.34
C TYR A 1048 -8.52 -13.01 -3.94
N ARG A 1049 -9.02 -11.77 -3.78
CA ARG A 1049 -10.44 -11.53 -3.51
C ARG A 1049 -11.35 -12.09 -4.62
N GLU A 1050 -11.08 -11.74 -5.88
CA GLU A 1050 -11.90 -12.17 -7.02
C GLU A 1050 -11.90 -13.70 -7.20
N LYS A 1051 -10.79 -14.37 -6.89
CA LYS A 1051 -10.67 -15.84 -6.89
C LYS A 1051 -11.49 -16.47 -5.77
N PHE A 1052 -11.48 -15.89 -4.56
CA PHE A 1052 -12.31 -16.37 -3.45
C PHE A 1052 -13.81 -16.18 -3.73
N ALA A 1053 -14.19 -15.11 -4.42
CA ALA A 1053 -15.57 -14.87 -4.87
C ALA A 1053 -16.00 -15.75 -6.06
N GLY A 1054 -15.16 -16.70 -6.50
CA GLY A 1054 -15.50 -17.65 -7.57
C GLY A 1054 -15.70 -17.01 -8.95
N MET A 1055 -15.10 -15.83 -9.22
CA MET A 1055 -15.36 -15.09 -10.47
C MET A 1055 -14.76 -15.76 -11.71
N TYR A 1056 -13.54 -16.31 -11.60
CA TYR A 1056 -12.84 -16.93 -12.73
C TYR A 1056 -11.74 -17.90 -12.25
N SER A 1057 -11.23 -18.70 -13.19
CA SER A 1057 -10.06 -19.55 -12.97
C SER A 1057 -8.75 -18.76 -12.97
N SER A 1058 -7.78 -19.15 -12.13
CA SER A 1058 -6.45 -18.51 -12.08
C SER A 1058 -5.76 -18.47 -13.46
N MET A 1059 -5.94 -19.51 -14.28
CA MET A 1059 -5.37 -19.56 -15.63
C MET A 1059 -5.94 -18.47 -16.54
N ALA A 1060 -7.25 -18.23 -16.52
CA ALA A 1060 -7.89 -17.21 -17.36
C ALA A 1060 -7.35 -15.80 -17.07
N TYR A 1061 -7.20 -15.48 -15.79
CA TYR A 1061 -6.58 -14.21 -15.36
C TYR A 1061 -5.10 -14.13 -15.75
N SER A 1062 -4.31 -15.16 -15.46
CA SER A 1062 -2.87 -15.13 -15.73
C SER A 1062 -2.57 -14.96 -17.22
N PHE A 1063 -3.29 -15.68 -18.10
CA PHE A 1063 -3.12 -15.50 -19.53
C PHE A 1063 -3.62 -14.14 -20.02
N ALA A 1064 -4.68 -13.58 -19.44
CA ALA A 1064 -5.13 -12.23 -19.80
C ALA A 1064 -4.09 -11.17 -19.42
N GLN A 1065 -3.46 -11.31 -18.24
CA GLN A 1065 -2.38 -10.43 -17.80
C GLN A 1065 -1.12 -10.55 -18.66
N VAL A 1066 -0.80 -11.75 -19.16
CA VAL A 1066 0.27 -11.97 -20.13
C VAL A 1066 -0.09 -11.34 -21.48
N ALA A 1067 -1.30 -11.56 -21.98
CA ALA A 1067 -1.73 -11.10 -23.29
C ALA A 1067 -1.77 -9.57 -23.42
N ILE A 1068 -2.15 -8.84 -22.35
CA ILE A 1068 -2.25 -7.38 -22.40
C ILE A 1068 -0.89 -6.68 -22.56
N GLU A 1069 0.22 -7.31 -22.16
CA GLU A 1069 1.57 -6.74 -22.34
C GLU A 1069 2.03 -6.74 -23.81
N ILE A 1070 1.56 -7.71 -24.60
CA ILE A 1070 2.04 -7.93 -25.97
C ILE A 1070 1.89 -6.68 -26.84
N PRO A 1071 0.72 -6.01 -26.92
CA PRO A 1071 0.57 -4.80 -27.75
C PRO A 1071 1.47 -3.65 -27.32
N TYR A 1072 1.63 -3.42 -26.01
CA TYR A 1072 2.46 -2.32 -25.51
C TYR A 1072 3.94 -2.57 -25.78
N ILE A 1073 4.42 -3.79 -25.53
CA ILE A 1073 5.81 -4.19 -25.83
C ILE A 1073 6.07 -4.16 -27.33
N LEU A 1074 5.10 -4.56 -28.16
CA LEU A 1074 5.21 -4.51 -29.62
C LEU A 1074 5.48 -3.08 -30.10
N VAL A 1075 4.67 -2.11 -29.66
CA VAL A 1075 4.86 -0.69 -30.02
C VAL A 1075 6.20 -0.18 -29.49
N GLN A 1076 6.60 -0.53 -28.27
CA GLN A 1076 7.87 -0.11 -27.70
C GLN A 1076 9.08 -0.69 -28.46
N ALA A 1077 9.02 -1.95 -28.90
CA ALA A 1077 10.05 -2.57 -29.72
C ALA A 1077 10.14 -1.90 -31.10
N ILE A 1078 9.00 -1.60 -31.74
CA ILE A 1078 8.97 -0.85 -33.01
C ILE A 1078 9.62 0.52 -32.84
N LEU A 1079 9.25 1.28 -31.80
CA LEU A 1079 9.81 2.61 -31.54
C LEU A 1079 11.32 2.55 -31.26
N TYR A 1080 11.77 1.58 -30.46
CA TYR A 1080 13.19 1.40 -30.18
C TYR A 1080 13.97 1.16 -31.47
N VAL A 1081 13.55 0.19 -32.28
CA VAL A 1081 14.22 -0.17 -33.54
C VAL A 1081 14.18 0.98 -34.54
N ALA A 1082 13.05 1.67 -34.66
CA ALA A 1082 12.90 2.81 -35.57
C ALA A 1082 13.87 3.95 -35.24
N ILE A 1083 14.30 4.09 -33.99
CA ILE A 1083 15.25 5.13 -33.55
C ILE A 1083 16.69 4.58 -33.60
N THR A 1084 16.96 3.44 -32.99
CA THR A 1084 18.33 2.95 -32.81
C THR A 1084 18.94 2.42 -34.10
N TYR A 1085 18.18 1.74 -34.95
CA TYR A 1085 18.69 1.17 -36.19
C TYR A 1085 19.29 2.22 -37.14
N PRO A 1086 18.58 3.33 -37.49
CA PRO A 1086 19.15 4.39 -38.31
C PRO A 1086 20.28 5.15 -37.61
N MET A 1087 20.15 5.47 -36.32
CA MET A 1087 21.14 6.29 -35.60
C MET A 1087 22.47 5.57 -35.39
N ILE A 1088 22.44 4.26 -35.07
CA ILE A 1088 23.66 3.45 -34.97
C ILE A 1088 24.27 3.22 -36.36
N GLY A 1089 23.46 3.28 -37.41
CA GLY A 1089 23.91 3.12 -38.78
C GLY A 1089 24.14 1.67 -39.15
N PHE A 1090 23.21 0.77 -38.83
CA PHE A 1090 23.23 -0.61 -39.30
C PHE A 1090 22.90 -0.70 -40.80
N HIS A 1091 23.23 -1.84 -41.41
CA HIS A 1091 23.11 -2.05 -42.85
C HIS A 1091 21.64 -2.25 -43.28
N TRP A 1092 21.09 -1.33 -44.07
CA TRP A 1092 19.69 -1.36 -44.50
C TRP A 1092 19.34 -2.58 -45.36
N SER A 1093 18.71 -3.58 -44.75
CA SER A 1093 18.08 -4.73 -45.41
C SER A 1093 16.84 -5.13 -44.65
N VAL A 1094 15.74 -5.44 -45.35
CA VAL A 1094 14.46 -5.84 -44.74
C VAL A 1094 14.65 -7.03 -43.79
N GLN A 1095 15.46 -8.01 -44.20
CA GLN A 1095 15.76 -9.19 -43.39
C GLN A 1095 16.54 -8.82 -42.12
N LYS A 1096 17.57 -7.97 -42.22
CA LYS A 1096 18.41 -7.56 -41.08
C LYS A 1096 17.63 -6.71 -40.07
N VAL A 1097 16.77 -5.82 -40.54
CA VAL A 1097 15.87 -5.02 -39.69
C VAL A 1097 14.87 -5.93 -38.98
N PHE A 1098 14.25 -6.88 -39.69
CA PHE A 1098 13.29 -7.81 -39.10
C PHE A 1098 13.92 -8.66 -38.00
N TRP A 1099 15.14 -9.18 -38.21
CA TRP A 1099 15.86 -9.93 -37.18
C TRP A 1099 16.17 -9.09 -35.94
N TYR A 1100 16.64 -7.85 -36.13
CA TYR A 1100 16.90 -6.93 -35.03
C TYR A 1100 15.62 -6.63 -34.22
N PHE A 1101 14.50 -6.41 -34.92
CA PHE A 1101 13.19 -6.23 -34.31
C PHE A 1101 12.70 -7.49 -33.57
N TYR A 1102 12.73 -8.65 -34.22
CA TYR A 1102 12.25 -9.91 -33.66
C TYR A 1102 13.01 -10.27 -32.38
N THR A 1103 14.35 -10.16 -32.40
CA THR A 1103 15.15 -10.44 -31.22
C THR A 1103 14.85 -9.43 -30.10
N THR A 1104 14.78 -8.13 -30.41
CA THR A 1104 14.45 -7.09 -29.41
C THR A 1104 13.06 -7.31 -28.78
N PHE A 1105 12.06 -7.63 -29.61
CA PHE A 1105 10.70 -7.91 -29.16
C PHE A 1105 10.64 -9.13 -28.22
N CYS A 1106 11.25 -10.25 -28.61
CA CYS A 1106 11.35 -11.43 -27.76
C CYS A 1106 12.11 -11.14 -26.46
N THR A 1107 13.17 -10.33 -26.53
CA THR A 1107 13.95 -9.91 -25.36
C THR A 1107 13.10 -9.17 -24.33
N PHE A 1108 12.39 -8.11 -24.76
CA PHE A 1108 11.53 -7.36 -23.84
C PHE A 1108 10.40 -8.23 -23.28
N LEU A 1109 9.83 -9.12 -24.11
CA LEU A 1109 8.75 -10.00 -23.70
C LEU A 1109 9.17 -10.97 -22.59
N TYR A 1110 10.31 -11.66 -22.72
CA TYR A 1110 10.73 -12.61 -21.67
C TYR A 1110 11.15 -11.89 -20.38
N PHE A 1111 11.70 -10.67 -20.44
CA PHE A 1111 12.06 -9.93 -19.23
C PHE A 1111 10.84 -9.46 -18.43
N VAL A 1112 9.78 -9.00 -19.11
CA VAL A 1112 8.52 -8.66 -18.46
C VAL A 1112 7.90 -9.89 -17.80
N TYR A 1113 7.81 -11.02 -18.52
CA TYR A 1113 7.23 -12.24 -17.96
C TYR A 1113 8.09 -12.87 -16.87
N LEU A 1114 9.41 -12.69 -16.91
CA LEU A 1114 10.29 -13.05 -15.80
C LEU A 1114 9.94 -12.24 -14.53
N GLY A 1115 9.66 -10.95 -14.66
CA GLY A 1115 9.23 -10.12 -13.53
C GLY A 1115 7.91 -10.59 -12.92
N MET A 1116 6.94 -10.91 -13.78
CA MET A 1116 5.66 -11.51 -13.35
C MET A 1116 5.87 -12.84 -12.62
N LEU A 1117 6.72 -13.72 -13.15
CA LEU A 1117 7.06 -15.00 -12.53
C LEU A 1117 7.71 -14.80 -11.16
N ILE A 1118 8.67 -13.89 -11.03
CA ILE A 1118 9.36 -13.62 -9.76
C ILE A 1118 8.40 -13.08 -8.70
N MET A 1119 7.47 -12.19 -9.05
CA MET A 1119 6.43 -11.73 -8.13
C MET A 1119 5.49 -12.87 -7.71
N SER A 1120 5.17 -13.80 -8.62
CA SER A 1120 4.34 -14.96 -8.28
C SER A 1120 5.03 -15.97 -7.37
N LEU A 1121 6.37 -15.95 -7.29
CA LEU A 1121 7.20 -16.79 -6.43
C LEU A 1121 7.59 -16.11 -5.11
N SER A 1122 7.29 -14.82 -4.95
CA SER A 1122 7.72 -14.02 -3.80
C SER A 1122 6.55 -13.60 -2.94
N LEU A 1123 6.76 -13.54 -1.63
CA LEU A 1123 5.77 -13.06 -0.66
C LEU A 1123 5.53 -11.55 -0.82
N ASN A 1124 6.61 -10.77 -0.78
CA ASN A 1124 6.60 -9.30 -0.73
C ASN A 1124 7.44 -8.71 -1.87
N LEU A 1125 7.21 -7.44 -2.19
CA LEU A 1125 7.94 -6.71 -3.23
C LEU A 1125 9.46 -6.66 -2.97
N ASP A 1126 9.86 -6.47 -1.71
CA ASP A 1126 11.27 -6.40 -1.33
C ASP A 1126 12.02 -7.71 -1.64
N LEU A 1127 11.43 -8.86 -1.27
CA LEU A 1127 12.03 -10.17 -1.55
C LEU A 1127 12.12 -10.43 -3.06
N ALA A 1128 11.08 -10.05 -3.82
CA ALA A 1128 11.06 -10.17 -5.27
C ALA A 1128 12.19 -9.37 -5.93
N SER A 1129 12.48 -8.17 -5.42
CA SER A 1129 13.56 -7.31 -5.94
C SER A 1129 14.95 -7.94 -5.74
N VAL A 1130 15.20 -8.55 -4.58
CA VAL A 1130 16.47 -9.23 -4.28
C VAL A 1130 16.63 -10.49 -5.13
N LEU A 1131 15.56 -11.28 -5.26
CA LEU A 1131 15.55 -12.47 -6.11
C LEU A 1131 15.78 -12.11 -7.59
N SER A 1132 15.15 -11.04 -8.07
CA SER A 1132 15.35 -10.52 -9.43
C SER A 1132 16.81 -10.14 -9.68
N THR A 1133 17.45 -9.44 -8.73
CA THR A 1133 18.87 -9.06 -8.83
C THR A 1133 19.79 -10.29 -8.97
N ALA A 1134 19.45 -11.41 -8.33
CA ALA A 1134 20.19 -12.67 -8.49
C ALA A 1134 20.09 -13.22 -9.92
N VAL A 1135 18.88 -13.27 -10.48
CA VAL A 1135 18.66 -13.75 -11.85
C VAL A 1135 19.35 -12.85 -12.87
N TYR A 1136 19.26 -11.52 -12.72
CA TYR A 1136 19.92 -10.56 -13.60
C TYR A 1136 21.43 -10.77 -13.65
N THR A 1137 22.01 -11.08 -12.50
CA THR A 1137 23.45 -11.26 -12.40
C THR A 1137 23.92 -12.53 -13.14
N ILE A 1138 23.17 -13.62 -13.01
CA ILE A 1138 23.43 -14.87 -13.76
C ILE A 1138 23.27 -14.62 -15.26
N PHE A 1139 22.19 -13.94 -15.67
CA PHE A 1139 21.94 -13.58 -17.07
C PHE A 1139 23.02 -12.67 -17.65
N ASN A 1140 23.62 -11.82 -16.83
CA ASN A 1140 24.72 -10.97 -17.22
C ASN A 1140 26.02 -11.77 -17.40
N LEU A 1141 26.41 -12.58 -16.40
CA LEU A 1141 27.63 -13.38 -16.42
C LEU A 1141 27.68 -14.35 -17.61
N PHE A 1142 26.57 -15.04 -17.86
CA PHE A 1142 26.44 -16.04 -18.92
C PHE A 1142 25.87 -15.48 -20.22
N SER A 1143 25.93 -14.16 -20.44
CA SER A 1143 25.46 -13.50 -21.67
C SER A 1143 26.32 -13.79 -22.90
N GLY A 1144 27.57 -14.26 -22.73
CA GLY A 1144 28.51 -14.50 -23.83
C GLY A 1144 29.35 -13.29 -24.25
N PHE A 1145 29.08 -12.10 -23.69
CA PHE A 1145 29.88 -10.89 -23.96
C PHE A 1145 31.17 -10.85 -23.11
N LEU A 1146 31.03 -11.00 -21.78
CA LEU A 1146 32.15 -10.94 -20.83
C LEU A 1146 33.09 -12.14 -20.96
N MET A 1147 32.52 -13.32 -21.17
CA MET A 1147 33.24 -14.54 -21.47
C MET A 1147 32.55 -15.24 -22.66
N PRO A 1148 33.25 -15.47 -23.78
CA PRO A 1148 32.69 -16.17 -24.93
C PRO A 1148 32.30 -17.61 -24.61
N GLY A 1149 31.22 -18.10 -25.20
CA GLY A 1149 30.67 -19.43 -24.96
C GLY A 1149 31.69 -20.58 -24.99
N PRO A 1150 32.60 -20.66 -25.99
CA PRO A 1150 33.62 -21.71 -26.07
C PRO A 1150 34.66 -21.71 -24.94
N LYS A 1151 34.83 -20.57 -24.24
CA LYS A 1151 35.80 -20.40 -23.14
C LYS A 1151 35.20 -20.62 -21.76
N ILE A 1152 33.87 -20.74 -21.65
CA ILE A 1152 33.21 -21.06 -20.40
C ILE A 1152 33.61 -22.49 -19.96
N PRO A 1153 33.95 -22.72 -18.68
CA PRO A 1153 34.31 -24.05 -18.20
C PRO A 1153 33.22 -25.09 -18.47
N LYS A 1154 33.62 -26.32 -18.86
CA LYS A 1154 32.69 -27.38 -19.31
C LYS A 1154 31.52 -27.65 -18.35
N TRP A 1155 31.73 -27.52 -17.03
CA TRP A 1155 30.68 -27.72 -16.02
C TRP A 1155 29.69 -26.55 -15.90
N TRP A 1156 29.97 -25.37 -16.46
CA TRP A 1156 29.08 -24.20 -16.48
C TRP A 1156 28.47 -23.90 -17.86
N VAL A 1157 28.95 -24.55 -18.93
CA VAL A 1157 28.46 -24.35 -20.30
C VAL A 1157 26.94 -24.56 -20.42
N TRP A 1158 26.34 -25.46 -19.64
CA TRP A 1158 24.88 -25.64 -19.63
C TRP A 1158 24.12 -24.38 -19.19
N CYS A 1159 24.69 -23.57 -18.28
CA CYS A 1159 24.07 -22.34 -17.80
C CYS A 1159 24.03 -21.28 -18.89
N TYR A 1160 25.07 -21.20 -19.73
CA TYR A 1160 25.09 -20.39 -20.94
C TYR A 1160 23.94 -20.73 -21.90
N TRP A 1161 23.68 -22.02 -22.13
CA TRP A 1161 22.58 -22.45 -23.01
C TRP A 1161 21.18 -22.22 -22.43
N ILE A 1162 21.04 -22.18 -21.11
CA ILE A 1162 19.76 -21.89 -20.43
C ILE A 1162 19.50 -20.38 -20.36
N CYS A 1163 20.52 -19.53 -20.45
CA CYS A 1163 20.35 -18.08 -20.34
C CYS A 1163 19.76 -17.45 -21.62
N PRO A 1164 18.61 -16.76 -21.56
CA PRO A 1164 17.98 -16.15 -22.73
C PRO A 1164 18.78 -14.99 -23.33
N THR A 1165 19.60 -14.32 -22.51
CA THR A 1165 20.46 -13.21 -22.93
C THR A 1165 21.56 -13.63 -23.88
N ALA A 1166 22.11 -14.84 -23.71
CA ALA A 1166 23.10 -15.42 -24.64
C ALA A 1166 22.52 -15.61 -26.04
N TRP A 1167 21.30 -16.15 -26.13
CA TRP A 1167 20.59 -16.31 -27.39
C TRP A 1167 20.20 -14.98 -28.03
N SER A 1168 19.83 -13.99 -27.23
CA SER A 1168 19.49 -12.65 -27.72
C SER A 1168 20.72 -11.98 -28.35
N LEU A 1169 21.87 -12.06 -27.70
CA LEU A 1169 23.12 -11.49 -28.21
C LEU A 1169 23.65 -12.22 -29.43
N ASN A 1170 23.55 -13.55 -29.46
CA ASN A 1170 23.85 -14.34 -30.65
C ASN A 1170 22.95 -13.93 -31.83
N GLY A 1171 21.64 -13.79 -31.61
CA GLY A 1171 20.69 -13.37 -32.65
C GLY A 1171 20.97 -11.97 -33.19
N LEU A 1172 21.23 -10.99 -32.31
CA LEU A 1172 21.51 -9.61 -32.71
C LEU A 1172 22.83 -9.51 -33.51
N LEU A 1173 23.92 -10.09 -33.00
CA LEU A 1173 25.23 -9.93 -33.65
C LEU A 1173 25.33 -10.74 -34.95
N THR A 1174 24.89 -12.00 -34.93
CA THR A 1174 25.00 -12.92 -36.08
C THR A 1174 24.09 -12.52 -37.24
N SER A 1175 22.93 -11.93 -36.97
CA SER A 1175 22.02 -11.45 -38.03
C SER A 1175 22.54 -10.21 -38.77
N GLN A 1176 23.32 -9.35 -38.09
CA GLN A 1176 23.87 -8.14 -38.72
C GLN A 1176 25.21 -8.40 -39.42
N TYR A 1177 26.07 -9.21 -38.82
CA TYR A 1177 27.49 -9.33 -39.20
C TYR A 1177 27.93 -10.75 -39.60
N GLY A 1178 27.13 -11.78 -39.33
CA GLY A 1178 27.51 -13.18 -39.55
C GLY A 1178 27.56 -13.62 -41.02
N ASP A 1179 26.94 -12.86 -41.92
CA ASP A 1179 26.91 -13.05 -43.37
C ASP A 1179 27.94 -12.18 -44.13
N MET A 1180 28.79 -11.44 -43.41
CA MET A 1180 29.77 -10.54 -44.03
C MET A 1180 31.16 -11.15 -44.12
N ASP A 1181 31.70 -11.16 -45.34
CA ASP A 1181 33.06 -11.63 -45.67
C ASP A 1181 34.12 -10.52 -45.61
N LYS A 1182 33.81 -9.36 -45.00
CA LYS A 1182 34.76 -8.26 -44.85
C LYS A 1182 35.94 -8.70 -43.97
N GLU A 1183 37.17 -8.54 -44.45
CA GLU A 1183 38.37 -8.79 -43.66
C GLU A 1183 38.63 -7.66 -42.66
N ILE A 1184 38.86 -8.02 -41.40
CA ILE A 1184 39.17 -7.08 -40.31
C ILE A 1184 40.44 -7.51 -39.57
N LEU A 1185 41.11 -6.54 -38.96
CA LEU A 1185 42.35 -6.75 -38.21
C LEU A 1185 42.00 -7.20 -36.78
N ILE A 1186 42.31 -8.47 -36.47
CA ILE A 1186 41.97 -9.17 -35.23
C ILE A 1186 43.26 -9.69 -34.58
N PHE A 1187 43.61 -9.17 -33.41
CA PHE A 1187 44.85 -9.52 -32.70
C PHE A 1187 46.13 -9.50 -33.57
N GLY A 1188 46.19 -8.61 -34.58
CA GLY A 1188 47.32 -8.50 -35.52
C GLY A 1188 47.12 -9.21 -36.87
N ASP A 1189 46.17 -10.14 -36.98
CA ASP A 1189 45.90 -10.93 -38.19
C ASP A 1189 44.66 -10.45 -38.95
N LYS A 1190 44.65 -10.56 -40.29
CA LYS A 1190 43.45 -10.33 -41.10
C LYS A 1190 42.59 -11.59 -41.16
N LYS A 1191 41.35 -11.50 -40.68
CA LYS A 1191 40.36 -12.59 -40.79
C LYS A 1191 38.98 -12.03 -41.19
N PRO A 1192 38.15 -12.81 -41.91
CA PRO A 1192 36.78 -12.42 -42.21
C PRO A 1192 35.93 -12.40 -40.93
N VAL A 1193 35.02 -11.42 -40.82
CA VAL A 1193 34.16 -11.22 -39.65
C VAL A 1193 33.36 -12.47 -39.30
N GLY A 1194 32.76 -13.15 -40.29
CA GLY A 1194 31.99 -14.38 -40.08
C GLY A 1194 32.81 -15.51 -39.41
N SER A 1195 34.06 -15.71 -39.82
CA SER A 1195 34.94 -16.72 -39.20
C SER A 1195 35.34 -16.33 -37.78
N PHE A 1196 35.58 -15.03 -37.52
CA PHE A 1196 35.86 -14.56 -36.16
C PHE A 1196 34.70 -14.80 -35.20
N LEU A 1197 33.46 -14.50 -35.62
CA LEU A 1197 32.27 -14.75 -34.81
C LEU A 1197 32.10 -16.24 -34.49
N LYS A 1198 32.43 -17.12 -35.44
CA LYS A 1198 32.38 -18.57 -35.27
C LYS A 1198 33.48 -19.10 -34.34
N ASP A 1199 34.71 -18.64 -34.50
CA ASP A 1199 35.87 -19.17 -33.76
C ASP A 1199 35.96 -18.60 -32.33
N TYR A 1200 35.67 -17.30 -32.15
CA TYR A 1200 35.77 -16.63 -30.86
C TYR A 1200 34.50 -16.79 -30.01
N TYR A 1201 33.32 -16.47 -30.56
CA TYR A 1201 32.05 -16.51 -29.84
C TYR A 1201 31.28 -17.83 -30.01
N GLY A 1202 31.63 -18.67 -30.99
CA GLY A 1202 30.86 -19.86 -31.31
C GLY A 1202 29.57 -19.57 -32.09
N PHE A 1203 29.43 -18.35 -32.61
CA PHE A 1203 28.22 -17.89 -33.29
C PHE A 1203 28.17 -18.40 -34.73
N ARG A 1204 27.02 -18.94 -35.12
CA ARG A 1204 26.84 -19.70 -36.36
C ARG A 1204 25.64 -19.16 -37.13
N HIS A 1205 25.91 -18.54 -38.28
CA HIS A 1205 24.86 -17.94 -39.13
C HIS A 1205 23.88 -18.99 -39.67
N ASP A 1206 24.35 -20.21 -39.93
CA ASP A 1206 23.55 -21.37 -40.34
C ASP A 1206 22.49 -21.78 -39.30
N ARG A 1207 22.63 -21.36 -38.03
CA ARG A 1207 21.75 -21.74 -36.92
C ARG A 1207 20.80 -20.64 -36.45
N LEU A 1208 20.67 -19.54 -37.21
CA LEU A 1208 19.76 -18.44 -36.86
C LEU A 1208 18.30 -18.89 -36.66
N SER A 1209 17.84 -19.88 -37.43
CA SER A 1209 16.50 -20.47 -37.25
C SER A 1209 16.31 -21.12 -35.88
N VAL A 1210 17.34 -21.80 -35.36
CA VAL A 1210 17.34 -22.38 -34.01
C VAL A 1210 17.27 -21.28 -32.95
N VAL A 1211 18.06 -20.21 -33.13
CA VAL A 1211 18.02 -19.03 -32.24
C VAL A 1211 16.60 -18.44 -32.19
N ALA A 1212 15.91 -18.35 -33.33
CA ALA A 1212 14.54 -17.85 -33.35
C ALA A 1212 13.55 -18.68 -32.54
N VAL A 1213 13.60 -20.01 -32.69
CA VAL A 1213 12.73 -20.94 -31.96
C VAL A 1213 13.00 -20.89 -30.45
N VAL A 1214 14.27 -20.83 -30.06
CA VAL A 1214 14.64 -20.75 -28.63
C VAL A 1214 14.21 -19.42 -28.02
N LEU A 1215 14.37 -18.30 -28.73
CA LEU A 1215 13.98 -16.98 -28.23
C LEU A 1215 12.48 -16.84 -27.95
N ILE A 1216 11.62 -17.42 -28.79
CA ILE A 1216 10.17 -17.38 -28.55
C ILE A 1216 9.70 -18.39 -27.48
N ALA A 1217 10.47 -19.47 -27.26
CA ALA A 1217 10.15 -20.44 -26.23
C ALA A 1217 10.23 -19.85 -24.80
N TYR A 1218 11.18 -18.94 -24.54
CA TYR A 1218 11.34 -18.33 -23.20
C TYR A 1218 10.10 -17.57 -22.72
N PRO A 1219 9.53 -16.60 -23.49
CA PRO A 1219 8.28 -15.96 -23.10
C PRO A 1219 7.15 -16.96 -22.82
N ILE A 1220 7.00 -18.00 -23.65
CA ILE A 1220 5.95 -19.02 -23.48
C ILE A 1220 6.14 -19.80 -22.18
N ILE A 1221 7.38 -20.21 -21.88
CA ILE A 1221 7.72 -20.94 -20.66
C ILE A 1221 7.47 -20.06 -19.42
N TYR A 1222 7.95 -18.82 -19.41
CA TYR A 1222 7.75 -17.92 -18.26
C TYR A 1222 6.27 -17.57 -18.04
N ALA A 1223 5.51 -17.33 -19.11
CA ALA A 1223 4.06 -17.12 -19.02
C ALA A 1223 3.33 -18.35 -18.44
N SER A 1224 3.74 -19.56 -18.86
CA SER A 1224 3.14 -20.82 -18.38
C SER A 1224 3.48 -21.07 -16.90
N LEU A 1225 4.73 -20.83 -16.51
CA LEU A 1225 5.17 -20.93 -15.12
C LEU A 1225 4.49 -19.90 -14.22
N PHE A 1226 4.34 -18.66 -14.70
CA PHE A 1226 3.60 -17.62 -13.99
C PHE A 1226 2.15 -18.05 -13.73
N ALA A 1227 1.46 -18.55 -14.77
CA ALA A 1227 0.10 -19.05 -14.63
C ALA A 1227 0.00 -20.24 -13.64
N TYR A 1228 0.97 -21.14 -13.67
CA TYR A 1228 1.06 -22.26 -12.73
C TYR A 1228 1.28 -21.79 -11.28
N CYS A 1229 2.24 -20.90 -11.05
CA CYS A 1229 2.58 -20.36 -9.72
C CYS A 1229 1.40 -19.60 -9.11
N ILE A 1230 0.74 -18.73 -9.87
CA ILE A 1230 -0.48 -18.02 -9.41
C ILE A 1230 -1.63 -18.99 -9.10
N GLY A 1231 -1.74 -20.09 -9.85
CA GLY A 1231 -2.74 -21.12 -9.60
C GLY A 1231 -2.53 -21.91 -8.31
N LYS A 1232 -1.27 -22.29 -8.03
CA LYS A 1232 -0.89 -23.25 -6.98
C LYS A 1232 -0.37 -22.63 -5.69
N ILE A 1233 0.35 -21.52 -5.77
CA ILE A 1233 0.97 -20.88 -4.61
C ILE A 1233 0.00 -19.84 -4.05
N ASN A 1234 -0.46 -20.07 -2.82
CA ASN A 1234 -1.29 -19.11 -2.09
C ASN A 1234 -0.49 -18.55 -0.91
N TYR A 1235 -0.20 -17.26 -0.96
CA TYR A 1235 0.49 -16.56 0.11
C TYR A 1235 -0.45 -15.99 1.18
N GLN A 1236 -1.76 -15.93 0.91
CA GLN A 1236 -2.74 -15.62 1.95
C GLN A 1236 -2.98 -16.87 2.80
N LYS A 1237 -2.40 -16.90 4.00
CA LYS A 1237 -2.83 -17.81 5.08
C LYS A 1237 -3.87 -17.04 5.92
N ARG A 1238 -5.14 -17.46 5.86
CA ARG A 1238 -6.27 -16.89 6.63
C ARG A 1238 -6.81 -17.89 7.65
#